data_AF-A0A8C7QIK3-F1
#
_entry.id   AF-A0A8C7QIK3-F1
#
_cell.length_a   1.000
_cell.length_b   1.000
_cell.length_c   1.000
_cell.angle_alpha   90.00
_cell.angle_beta   90.00
_cell.angle_gamma   90.00
#
_symmetry.space_group_name_H-M   'P 1'
#
loop_
_entity.id
_entity.type
_entity.pdbx_description
1 polymer ?
#
loop_
_entity_poly.entity_id
_entity_poly.type
_entity_poly.pdbx_seq_one_letter_code
_entity_poly.pdbx_strand_id
1 'polypeptide(L)'
;MPKVPAHLCECALGMLQGGMRTADVARAINSDRPRSVGSSLGALLSDAVYFPTESFILQLEDPDCEEGSNPPCESVFSLNAEKILRQAKLFIEQKRFPFAVDNHNTNEELAIGYVLIGNGLYDEAIKHFSLLLQILSPLGRISEALSDLSKAIQLQPSARLYRHRGTLLFIAEDYVAAMDDFQQSLDLKKNQPIAMLYKGLTFFHRGMLKEAIETFKEALKLKSDFIDAYKSLGQAYRELGDFEAAMESFQKALMLNQNHIQSLQLRGMMLYHHGSLQEAVGNFKRCLQLEPYNEVCQYMKGLSHVSMGQFYEGIKAQTKVMLNDPLLGQKASSEYLKVKYLREYSRYLHSHLDKPVAEYNVDQDLPGNFKNHWAKHLPFLIEDYEEQPGLQPHIKDVLPQNFESYNIEVQKLICAADHLGALMQYDTPGFLPNRRIHRAMGLATLEVMQAMQRTWSNSKVRVNGKTRQMQWRDMFDIAVKWRRIADPDQPVLWLDQMPARSLSRGFNNHINLIRGQIINIRYLAYFDNILNFIKDRILVYHRAYNPRGLLEVRQALENVNTVEDLLPIMKQFNSKTRDGFTVNSKVPSLKDPGKEYDGFTITITGDRVGNMLFSVETQTTEERTQQYQSEIESIYKDLTAKGKALMLSTELGDADAVCNLILSLVYYFCNLMPLSRGSSVVAYSVVMGALMASGKEVIGRIPKGKLVDFEAMTTHSPDIARHSLPSVAGTFPTTRTMIEVLNTDSTSHCPKKS
;
A
#
# COMPACT_ATOMS: atom_id res chain seq x y z
N MET A 1 52.76 -30.28 -31.41
CA MET A 1 51.29 -30.19 -31.64
C MET A 1 50.66 -31.55 -31.36
N PRO A 2 49.36 -31.68 -31.06
CA PRO A 2 48.44 -30.75 -30.39
C PRO A 2 47.76 -31.41 -29.14
N LYS A 3 46.99 -30.78 -28.25
CA LYS A 3 46.84 -29.37 -27.81
C LYS A 3 46.18 -29.39 -26.41
N VAL A 4 46.61 -28.51 -25.50
CA VAL A 4 45.98 -28.20 -24.19
C VAL A 4 46.07 -26.67 -23.99
N PRO A 5 44.94 -25.99 -23.67
CA PRO A 5 44.78 -25.20 -22.42
C PRO A 5 43.40 -25.48 -21.74
N ALA A 6 43.11 -25.26 -20.44
CA ALA A 6 43.62 -24.35 -19.38
C ALA A 6 42.96 -22.94 -19.39
N HIS A 7 42.52 -22.32 -18.27
CA HIS A 7 42.51 -22.75 -16.86
C HIS A 7 41.42 -22.07 -15.99
N LEU A 8 41.23 -22.53 -14.74
CA LEU A 8 40.59 -21.79 -13.64
C LEU A 8 41.63 -20.91 -12.92
N CYS A 9 41.50 -19.58 -12.89
CA CYS A 9 41.96 -18.73 -11.76
C CYS A 9 41.58 -17.24 -11.91
N GLU A 10 41.76 -16.51 -10.80
CA GLU A 10 42.12 -15.08 -10.70
C GLU A 10 41.28 -14.01 -11.42
N CYS A 11 40.43 -13.34 -10.63
CA CYS A 11 40.52 -11.87 -10.49
C CYS A 11 40.02 -11.39 -9.11
N ALA A 12 40.49 -12.03 -8.03
CA ALA A 12 40.05 -11.74 -6.66
C ALA A 12 41.18 -11.95 -5.61
N LEU A 13 42.40 -11.48 -5.90
CA LEU A 13 43.46 -11.36 -4.89
C LEU A 13 44.47 -10.27 -5.29
N GLY A 14 44.29 -9.07 -4.72
CA GLY A 14 45.16 -7.92 -4.91
C GLY A 14 45.34 -7.18 -3.59
N MET A 15 46.39 -7.55 -2.85
CA MET A 15 46.83 -6.91 -1.60
C MET A 15 45.85 -6.94 -0.40
N LEU A 16 45.76 -8.11 0.23
CA LEU A 16 45.99 -8.15 1.68
C LEU A 16 47.36 -8.80 1.91
N GLN A 17 48.34 -8.03 2.36
CA GLN A 17 49.65 -8.51 2.83
C GLN A 17 49.82 -8.09 4.29
N GLY A 18 50.18 -9.06 5.14
CA GLY A 18 50.32 -8.87 6.59
C GLY A 18 48.98 -8.96 7.34
N GLY A 19 48.79 -9.86 8.32
CA GLY A 19 49.62 -11.01 8.70
C GLY A 19 49.55 -11.29 10.20
N MET A 20 49.32 -12.57 10.57
CA MET A 20 49.17 -13.07 11.96
C MET A 20 47.90 -12.57 12.68
N ARG A 21 47.23 -13.37 13.53
CA ARG A 21 47.43 -14.78 13.93
C ARG A 21 46.09 -15.46 14.19
N THR A 22 46.05 -16.78 14.01
CA THR A 22 44.89 -17.64 14.28
C THR A 22 44.72 -18.00 15.75
N ALA A 23 43.47 -18.15 16.20
CA ALA A 23 43.10 -19.00 17.34
C ALA A 23 41.77 -19.73 17.04
N ASP A 24 41.87 -21.04 16.83
CA ASP A 24 40.88 -22.09 17.08
C ASP A 24 39.48 -22.01 16.43
N VAL A 25 39.45 -22.36 15.14
CA VAL A 25 38.26 -22.94 14.49
C VAL A 25 38.11 -24.40 14.90
N ALA A 26 37.11 -24.75 15.71
CA ALA A 26 36.86 -26.14 16.11
C ALA A 26 35.41 -26.51 16.53
N ARG A 27 34.41 -26.32 15.64
CA ARG A 27 33.28 -27.27 15.43
C ARG A 27 32.28 -26.76 14.37
N ALA A 28 32.23 -27.49 13.26
CA ALA A 28 31.09 -27.54 12.34
C ALA A 28 30.71 -29.02 12.15
N ILE A 29 29.64 -29.28 11.39
CA ILE A 29 29.06 -30.59 11.02
C ILE A 29 27.97 -31.07 12.00
N ASN A 30 26.88 -31.59 11.41
CA ASN A 30 25.52 -31.85 11.96
C ASN A 30 24.73 -30.56 12.30
N SER A 31 23.46 -30.39 11.91
CA SER A 31 22.57 -31.22 11.06
C SER A 31 21.51 -30.38 10.31
N ASP A 32 20.65 -31.04 9.53
CA ASP A 32 19.67 -30.50 8.56
C ASP A 32 18.65 -29.44 9.02
N ARG A 33 18.44 -28.43 8.15
CA ARG A 33 17.14 -27.84 7.70
C ARG A 33 16.23 -27.13 8.74
N PRO A 34 15.16 -26.39 8.31
CA PRO A 34 14.65 -26.15 6.95
C PRO A 34 14.75 -24.70 6.45
N ARG A 35 14.39 -24.51 5.17
CA ARG A 35 14.18 -23.18 4.56
C ARG A 35 12.80 -22.66 4.93
N SER A 36 12.70 -21.53 5.63
CA SER A 36 11.47 -20.75 5.71
C SER A 36 11.31 -19.85 4.48
N VAL A 37 10.11 -19.85 3.88
CA VAL A 37 9.74 -18.95 2.78
C VAL A 37 8.89 -17.84 3.41
N GLY A 38 9.42 -16.63 3.53
CA GLY A 38 8.79 -15.56 4.34
C GLY A 38 9.34 -14.16 4.09
N SER A 39 9.67 -13.83 2.85
CA SER A 39 10.48 -12.64 2.52
C SER A 39 10.04 -11.89 1.25
N SER A 40 8.76 -11.48 1.16
CA SER A 40 8.33 -10.59 0.06
C SER A 40 7.15 -9.62 0.30
N LEU A 41 6.41 -9.66 1.43
CA LEU A 41 5.21 -8.79 1.57
C LEU A 41 5.53 -7.30 1.76
N GLY A 42 6.61 -6.94 2.46
CA GLY A 42 6.83 -5.58 2.99
C GLY A 42 7.15 -4.44 2.00
N ALA A 43 6.99 -4.61 0.67
CA ALA A 43 7.53 -3.69 -0.33
C ALA A 43 6.51 -2.95 -1.22
N LEU A 44 5.23 -3.33 -1.24
CA LEU A 44 4.25 -2.84 -2.24
C LEU A 44 2.88 -2.41 -1.68
N LEU A 45 2.75 -2.21 -0.37
CA LEU A 45 1.48 -1.90 0.32
C LEU A 45 1.45 -0.48 0.91
N SER A 46 2.30 0.43 0.43
CA SER A 46 2.50 1.79 0.99
C SER A 46 1.34 2.78 0.74
N ASP A 47 0.16 2.31 0.36
CA ASP A 47 -1.06 3.12 0.23
C ASP A 47 -2.24 2.40 0.92
N ALA A 48 -2.53 2.83 2.14
CA ALA A 48 -3.57 2.39 3.10
C ALA A 48 -3.39 1.07 3.86
N VAL A 49 -3.01 -0.07 3.25
CA VAL A 49 -3.12 -1.37 3.95
C VAL A 49 -2.07 -1.52 5.07
N TYR A 50 -2.48 -1.14 6.28
CA TYR A 50 -1.65 -1.23 7.48
C TYR A 50 -1.82 -2.60 8.12
N PHE A 51 -0.77 -3.41 8.07
CA PHE A 51 -0.70 -4.71 8.74
C PHE A 51 -0.15 -4.54 10.16
N PRO A 52 -0.89 -4.92 11.21
CA PRO A 52 -0.33 -5.06 12.55
C PRO A 52 0.53 -6.33 12.62
N THR A 53 1.79 -6.23 12.20
CA THR A 53 2.81 -7.22 12.58
C THR A 53 3.05 -7.14 14.09
N GLU A 54 3.07 -8.29 14.76
CA GLU A 54 3.47 -8.46 16.17
C GLU A 54 2.61 -7.72 17.22
N SER A 55 1.34 -8.11 17.37
CA SER A 55 0.62 -8.03 18.67
C SER A 55 -0.71 -8.80 18.74
N PHE A 56 -0.83 -9.95 18.05
CA PHE A 56 -1.88 -10.94 18.36
C PHE A 56 -1.52 -11.69 19.66
N ILE A 57 -1.62 -11.00 20.80
CA ILE A 57 -1.63 -11.67 22.11
C ILE A 57 -2.92 -12.48 22.17
N LEU A 58 -2.79 -13.81 22.23
CA LEU A 58 -3.89 -14.75 22.25
C LEU A 58 -4.64 -14.70 23.60
N GLN A 59 -5.50 -13.71 23.79
CA GLN A 59 -6.58 -13.78 24.79
C GLN A 59 -7.67 -14.76 24.29
N LEU A 60 -7.30 -16.04 24.25
CA LEU A 60 -8.17 -17.19 24.05
C LEU A 60 -8.77 -17.67 25.40
N GLU A 61 -9.10 -16.73 26.28
CA GLU A 61 -10.08 -17.00 27.33
C GLU A 61 -11.43 -17.34 26.67
N ASP A 62 -12.23 -18.16 27.35
CA ASP A 62 -13.37 -18.86 26.74
C ASP A 62 -14.69 -18.36 27.37
N PRO A 63 -15.16 -17.14 27.01
CA PRO A 63 -16.36 -16.54 27.60
C PRO A 63 -17.67 -17.27 27.24
N ASP A 64 -17.57 -18.34 26.43
CA ASP A 64 -18.66 -19.23 26.04
C ASP A 64 -18.89 -20.40 27.05
N CYS A 65 -18.13 -20.49 28.15
CA CYS A 65 -18.48 -21.36 29.31
C CYS A 65 -19.65 -20.71 30.07
N GLU A 66 -20.90 -21.09 29.79
CA GLU A 66 -22.04 -20.74 30.64
C GLU A 66 -21.98 -21.52 31.97
N GLU A 67 -21.93 -20.81 33.10
CA GLU A 67 -22.09 -21.40 34.43
C GLU A 67 -23.46 -22.09 34.53
N GLY A 68 -23.44 -23.43 34.66
CA GLY A 68 -24.66 -24.26 34.69
C GLY A 68 -24.89 -25.11 33.44
N SER A 69 -24.07 -24.96 32.39
CA SER A 69 -23.95 -26.00 31.35
C SER A 69 -23.38 -27.29 31.97
N ASN A 70 -23.83 -28.44 31.46
CA ASN A 70 -23.60 -29.76 32.07
C ASN A 70 -22.85 -30.66 31.05
N PRO A 71 -21.60 -31.11 31.32
CA PRO A 71 -20.86 -30.99 32.59
C PRO A 71 -20.25 -29.60 32.85
N PRO A 72 -20.08 -29.19 34.13
CA PRO A 72 -19.62 -27.85 34.51
C PRO A 72 -18.13 -27.61 34.28
N CYS A 73 -17.74 -26.34 34.16
CA CYS A 73 -16.35 -25.89 33.94
C CYS A 73 -15.47 -25.93 35.24
N GLU A 74 -15.45 -27.04 35.99
CA GLU A 74 -14.60 -27.29 37.19
C GLU A 74 -13.63 -28.48 37.02
N SER A 75 -12.61 -28.58 37.90
CA SER A 75 -11.40 -29.41 37.69
C SER A 75 -11.40 -30.77 38.41
N VAL A 76 -11.90 -31.81 37.74
CA VAL A 76 -11.95 -33.21 38.23
C VAL A 76 -10.57 -33.93 38.13
N PHE A 77 -9.52 -33.36 38.72
CA PHE A 77 -8.14 -33.66 38.31
C PHE A 77 -7.33 -34.66 39.16
N SER A 78 -7.78 -35.06 40.34
CA SER A 78 -6.91 -35.78 41.31
C SER A 78 -6.73 -37.29 41.07
N LEU A 79 -7.78 -38.04 40.69
CA LEU A 79 -7.69 -39.52 40.60
C LEU A 79 -7.45 -40.09 39.19
N ASN A 80 -7.78 -39.38 38.11
CA ASN A 80 -7.66 -39.94 36.75
C ASN A 80 -6.32 -39.58 36.08
N ALA A 81 -5.65 -38.51 36.53
CA ALA A 81 -4.43 -37.99 35.91
C ALA A 81 -3.27 -38.99 35.91
N GLU A 82 -2.99 -39.68 37.02
CA GLU A 82 -1.93 -40.72 37.05
C GLU A 82 -2.19 -41.85 36.05
N LYS A 83 -3.45 -42.26 35.89
CA LYS A 83 -3.84 -43.33 34.96
C LYS A 83 -3.61 -42.91 33.51
N ILE A 84 -4.01 -41.68 33.17
CA ILE A 84 -3.80 -41.06 31.86
C ILE A 84 -2.30 -40.90 31.58
N LEU A 85 -1.51 -40.42 32.55
CA LEU A 85 -0.05 -40.26 32.43
C LEU A 85 0.68 -41.62 32.26
N ARG A 86 0.26 -42.67 32.99
CA ARG A 86 0.80 -44.03 32.79
C ARG A 86 0.40 -44.60 31.43
N GLN A 87 -0.84 -44.39 30.99
CA GLN A 87 -1.28 -44.78 29.65
C GLN A 87 -0.53 -44.00 28.55
N ALA A 88 -0.24 -42.71 28.74
CA ALA A 88 0.54 -41.90 27.82
C ALA A 88 1.99 -42.39 27.73
N LYS A 89 2.65 -42.67 28.86
CA LYS A 89 3.99 -43.26 28.87
C LYS A 89 4.03 -44.65 28.23
N LEU A 90 3.02 -45.50 28.46
CA LEU A 90 2.84 -46.75 27.72
C LEU A 90 2.60 -46.54 26.22
N PHE A 91 1.91 -45.47 25.81
CA PHE A 91 1.74 -45.09 24.41
C PHE A 91 3.08 -44.72 23.76
N ILE A 92 3.91 -43.97 24.50
CA ILE A 92 5.27 -43.55 24.13
C ILE A 92 6.21 -44.75 23.98
N GLU A 93 6.22 -45.63 24.97
CA GLU A 93 7.02 -46.87 24.97
C GLU A 93 6.59 -47.83 23.85
N GLN A 94 5.28 -47.97 23.58
CA GLN A 94 4.74 -48.83 22.53
C GLN A 94 4.85 -48.25 21.11
N LYS A 95 5.39 -47.04 20.93
CA LYS A 95 5.44 -46.32 19.63
C LYS A 95 4.07 -46.24 18.92
N ARG A 96 2.99 -46.06 19.69
CA ARG A 96 1.59 -46.08 19.20
C ARG A 96 1.04 -44.73 18.72
N PHE A 97 1.91 -43.75 18.55
CA PHE A 97 1.63 -42.40 18.04
C PHE A 97 2.10 -42.35 16.58
N PRO A 98 1.32 -41.79 15.62
CA PRO A 98 1.58 -41.97 14.18
C PRO A 98 2.95 -41.48 13.70
N PHE A 99 3.51 -40.46 14.37
CA PHE A 99 4.84 -39.90 14.12
C PHE A 99 5.44 -39.50 15.46
N ALA A 100 6.74 -39.76 15.65
CA ALA A 100 7.52 -39.26 16.78
C ALA A 100 8.24 -37.97 16.37
N VAL A 101 8.30 -36.97 17.26
CA VAL A 101 9.08 -35.74 17.06
C VAL A 101 10.31 -35.75 17.97
N ASP A 102 11.39 -35.07 17.62
CA ASP A 102 12.64 -35.07 18.40
C ASP A 102 12.49 -34.41 19.80
N ASN A 103 11.43 -33.62 20.01
CA ASN A 103 11.12 -33.01 21.31
C ASN A 103 10.30 -33.98 22.19
N HIS A 104 10.96 -34.56 23.20
CA HIS A 104 10.36 -35.53 24.13
C HIS A 104 9.11 -34.98 24.83
N ASN A 105 9.13 -33.73 25.29
CA ASN A 105 8.00 -33.11 25.98
C ASN A 105 6.77 -32.99 25.06
N THR A 106 6.97 -32.70 23.76
CA THR A 106 5.84 -32.67 22.81
C THR A 106 5.28 -34.07 22.55
N ASN A 107 6.09 -35.13 22.61
CA ASN A 107 5.58 -36.50 22.52
C ASN A 107 4.79 -36.90 23.78
N GLU A 108 5.18 -36.44 24.98
CA GLU A 108 4.36 -36.63 26.20
C GLU A 108 3.01 -35.92 26.08
N GLU A 109 2.99 -34.63 25.75
CA GLU A 109 1.76 -33.85 25.58
C GLU A 109 0.85 -34.42 24.47
N LEU A 110 1.40 -34.84 23.33
CA LEU A 110 0.64 -35.52 22.27
C LEU A 110 0.07 -36.87 22.73
N ALA A 111 0.87 -37.68 23.43
CA ALA A 111 0.41 -38.97 23.94
C ALA A 111 -0.72 -38.82 24.97
N ILE A 112 -0.68 -37.80 25.83
CA ILE A 112 -1.78 -37.48 26.73
C ILE A 112 -3.03 -37.08 25.92
N GLY A 113 -2.90 -36.20 24.92
CA GLY A 113 -4.01 -35.81 24.03
C GLY A 113 -4.68 -37.00 23.33
N TYR A 114 -3.92 -37.92 22.74
CA TYR A 114 -4.46 -39.13 22.11
C TYR A 114 -5.04 -40.14 23.11
N VAL A 115 -4.48 -40.25 24.32
CA VAL A 115 -5.00 -41.11 25.39
C VAL A 115 -6.31 -40.56 25.97
N LEU A 116 -6.50 -39.24 26.03
CA LEU A 116 -7.78 -38.63 26.42
C LEU A 116 -8.89 -39.01 25.42
N ILE A 117 -8.64 -38.86 24.11
CA ILE A 117 -9.56 -39.34 23.05
C ILE A 117 -9.81 -40.85 23.21
N GLY A 118 -8.76 -41.66 23.42
CA GLY A 118 -8.85 -43.11 23.54
C GLY A 118 -9.62 -43.62 24.77
N ASN A 119 -9.79 -42.79 25.81
CA ASN A 119 -10.64 -43.10 26.97
C ASN A 119 -12.04 -42.44 26.90
N GLY A 120 -12.37 -41.74 25.81
CA GLY A 120 -13.65 -41.04 25.65
C GLY A 120 -13.75 -39.70 26.39
N LEU A 121 -12.63 -39.14 26.86
CA LEU A 121 -12.56 -37.85 27.56
C LEU A 121 -12.35 -36.72 26.53
N TYR A 122 -13.38 -36.51 25.71
CA TYR A 122 -13.29 -35.65 24.52
C TYR A 122 -13.16 -34.16 24.86
N ASP A 123 -13.84 -33.66 25.89
CA ASP A 123 -13.74 -32.25 26.29
C ASP A 123 -12.38 -31.93 26.92
N GLU A 124 -11.82 -32.86 27.70
CA GLU A 124 -10.44 -32.78 28.20
C GLU A 124 -9.44 -32.83 27.06
N ALA A 125 -9.63 -33.72 26.07
CA ALA A 125 -8.78 -33.76 24.88
C ALA A 125 -8.84 -32.43 24.10
N ILE A 126 -10.02 -31.86 23.89
CA ILE A 126 -10.19 -30.60 23.16
C ILE A 126 -9.59 -29.42 23.95
N LYS A 127 -9.70 -29.39 25.29
CA LYS A 127 -8.97 -28.44 26.15
C LYS A 127 -7.46 -28.63 26.02
N HIS A 128 -6.97 -29.86 26.03
CA HIS A 128 -5.54 -30.18 25.89
C HIS A 128 -4.97 -29.79 24.53
N PHE A 129 -5.67 -30.04 23.42
CA PHE A 129 -5.26 -29.56 22.09
C PHE A 129 -5.39 -28.03 21.95
N SER A 130 -6.32 -27.38 22.68
CA SER A 130 -6.37 -25.91 22.77
C SER A 130 -5.11 -25.34 23.46
N LEU A 131 -4.63 -25.97 24.53
CA LEU A 131 -3.41 -25.58 25.24
C LEU A 131 -2.16 -25.87 24.39
N LEU A 132 -2.10 -27.03 23.73
CA LEU A 132 -1.02 -27.40 22.82
C LEU A 132 -0.88 -26.38 21.68
N LEU A 133 -1.99 -25.85 21.16
CA LEU A 133 -2.03 -24.81 20.13
C LEU A 133 -1.45 -23.48 20.64
N GLN A 134 -1.79 -23.08 21.87
CA GLN A 134 -1.24 -21.90 22.54
C GLN A 134 0.28 -21.99 22.75
N ILE A 135 0.82 -23.21 22.90
CA ILE A 135 2.26 -23.48 23.05
C ILE A 135 2.96 -23.60 21.68
N LEU A 136 2.37 -24.28 20.70
CA LEU A 136 3.00 -24.56 19.40
C LEU A 136 2.97 -23.35 18.43
N SER A 137 1.97 -22.47 18.53
CA SER A 137 1.87 -21.29 17.65
C SER A 137 3.04 -20.31 17.85
N PRO A 138 3.44 -19.92 19.09
CA PRO A 138 4.65 -19.11 19.31
C PRO A 138 5.96 -19.81 18.92
N LEU A 139 5.98 -21.15 18.94
CA LEU A 139 7.15 -21.95 18.55
C LEU A 139 7.27 -22.15 17.03
N GLY A 140 6.38 -21.57 16.22
CA GLY A 140 6.40 -21.68 14.75
C GLY A 140 6.03 -23.07 14.20
N ARG A 141 5.61 -24.01 15.05
CA ARG A 141 5.31 -25.41 14.70
C ARG A 141 3.87 -25.58 14.18
N ILE A 142 3.42 -24.61 13.38
CA ILE A 142 2.03 -24.48 12.92
C ILE A 142 1.60 -25.69 12.07
N SER A 143 2.49 -26.21 11.22
CA SER A 143 2.23 -27.38 10.37
C SER A 143 1.94 -28.66 11.16
N GLU A 144 2.55 -28.84 12.32
CA GLU A 144 2.31 -30.01 13.18
C GLU A 144 0.93 -29.91 13.84
N ALA A 145 0.64 -28.74 14.44
CA ALA A 145 -0.65 -28.44 15.07
C ALA A 145 -1.83 -28.52 14.07
N LEU A 146 -1.65 -28.07 12.83
CA LEU A 146 -2.63 -28.26 11.75
C LEU A 146 -2.86 -29.75 11.43
N SER A 147 -1.82 -30.58 11.50
CA SER A 147 -1.94 -32.02 11.29
C SER A 147 -2.72 -32.70 12.43
N ASP A 148 -2.47 -32.32 13.68
CA ASP A 148 -3.09 -32.94 14.84
C ASP A 148 -4.55 -32.49 15.03
N LEU A 149 -4.88 -31.22 14.77
CA LEU A 149 -6.27 -30.78 14.68
C LEU A 149 -7.02 -31.50 13.56
N SER A 150 -6.38 -31.74 12.41
CA SER A 150 -7.01 -32.47 11.30
C SER A 150 -7.32 -33.93 11.65
N LYS A 151 -6.46 -34.59 12.42
CA LYS A 151 -6.72 -35.93 12.98
C LYS A 151 -7.82 -35.88 14.05
N ALA A 152 -7.80 -34.88 14.94
CA ALA A 152 -8.85 -34.69 15.95
C ALA A 152 -10.24 -34.51 15.31
N ILE A 153 -10.33 -33.72 14.23
CA ILE A 153 -11.56 -33.55 13.44
C ILE A 153 -11.99 -34.85 12.74
N GLN A 154 -11.04 -35.66 12.24
CA GLN A 154 -11.35 -36.99 11.68
C GLN A 154 -11.85 -37.99 12.74
N LEU A 155 -11.39 -37.86 13.99
CA LEU A 155 -11.80 -38.72 15.10
C LEU A 155 -13.16 -38.31 15.68
N GLN A 156 -13.39 -37.00 15.87
CA GLN A 156 -14.68 -36.45 16.27
C GLN A 156 -14.80 -34.98 15.79
N PRO A 157 -15.60 -34.69 14.75
CA PRO A 157 -15.86 -33.32 14.33
C PRO A 157 -16.50 -32.51 15.46
N SER A 158 -16.04 -31.27 15.68
CA SER A 158 -16.66 -30.33 16.63
C SER A 158 -16.44 -28.87 16.21
N ALA A 159 -17.40 -28.00 16.55
CA ALA A 159 -17.33 -26.57 16.21
C ALA A 159 -16.04 -25.91 16.74
N ARG A 160 -15.58 -26.30 17.93
CA ARG A 160 -14.36 -25.80 18.56
C ARG A 160 -13.09 -26.23 17.85
N LEU A 161 -13.00 -27.48 17.39
CA LEU A 161 -11.83 -27.96 16.63
C LEU A 161 -11.74 -27.26 15.26
N TYR A 162 -12.86 -27.12 14.55
CA TYR A 162 -12.92 -26.33 13.31
C TYR A 162 -12.54 -24.87 13.53
N ARG A 163 -13.07 -24.21 14.58
CA ARG A 163 -12.68 -22.83 14.93
C ARG A 163 -11.18 -22.69 15.16
N HIS A 164 -10.59 -23.60 15.93
CA HIS A 164 -9.16 -23.57 16.25
C HIS A 164 -8.28 -23.86 15.02
N ARG A 165 -8.68 -24.78 14.14
CA ARG A 165 -7.94 -25.07 12.91
C ARG A 165 -8.04 -23.91 11.92
N GLY A 166 -9.23 -23.31 11.77
CA GLY A 166 -9.43 -22.06 11.03
C GLY A 166 -8.55 -20.92 11.54
N THR A 167 -8.40 -20.74 12.86
CA THR A 167 -7.49 -19.73 13.43
C THR A 167 -6.03 -20.01 13.10
N LEU A 168 -5.57 -21.27 13.12
CA LEU A 168 -4.21 -21.60 12.67
C LEU A 168 -4.01 -21.41 11.16
N LEU A 169 -5.00 -21.76 10.33
CA LEU A 169 -4.95 -21.55 8.88
C LEU A 169 -4.90 -20.05 8.54
N PHE A 170 -5.66 -19.22 9.27
CA PHE A 170 -5.60 -17.76 9.18
C PHE A 170 -4.23 -17.20 9.56
N ILE A 171 -3.60 -17.73 10.62
CA ILE A 171 -2.22 -17.36 11.03
C ILE A 171 -1.17 -17.87 10.01
N ALA A 172 -1.46 -18.97 9.31
CA ALA A 172 -0.64 -19.50 8.21
C ALA A 172 -0.89 -18.80 6.85
N GLU A 173 -1.71 -17.74 6.81
CA GLU A 173 -2.14 -17.00 5.61
C GLU A 173 -2.93 -17.83 4.57
N ASP A 174 -3.42 -19.02 4.93
CA ASP A 174 -4.35 -19.81 4.09
C ASP A 174 -5.81 -19.46 4.39
N TYR A 175 -6.20 -18.29 3.88
CA TYR A 175 -7.52 -17.70 4.10
C TYR A 175 -8.66 -18.50 3.45
N VAL A 176 -8.43 -19.25 2.37
CA VAL A 176 -9.48 -20.11 1.77
C VAL A 176 -9.82 -21.25 2.72
N ALA A 177 -8.83 -22.04 3.16
CA ALA A 177 -9.08 -23.14 4.07
C ALA A 177 -9.58 -22.66 5.46
N ALA A 178 -9.10 -21.51 5.93
CA ALA A 178 -9.60 -20.89 7.16
C ALA A 178 -11.09 -20.51 7.07
N MET A 179 -11.52 -19.93 5.94
CA MET A 179 -12.90 -19.52 5.71
C MET A 179 -13.86 -20.72 5.74
N ASP A 180 -13.48 -21.83 5.12
CA ASP A 180 -14.26 -23.08 5.12
C ASP A 180 -14.35 -23.67 6.54
N ASP A 181 -13.26 -23.69 7.29
CA ASP A 181 -13.25 -24.14 8.69
C ASP A 181 -14.14 -23.28 9.60
N PHE A 182 -14.11 -21.95 9.46
CA PHE A 182 -15.02 -21.08 10.22
C PHE A 182 -16.48 -21.28 9.79
N GLN A 183 -16.76 -21.60 8.52
CA GLN A 183 -18.10 -21.93 8.06
C GLN A 183 -18.59 -23.26 8.69
N GLN A 184 -17.79 -24.33 8.64
CA GLN A 184 -18.11 -25.61 9.29
C GLN A 184 -18.31 -25.45 10.81
N SER A 185 -17.53 -24.58 11.46
CA SER A 185 -17.72 -24.25 12.88
C SER A 185 -19.09 -23.61 13.16
N LEU A 186 -19.49 -22.63 12.33
CA LEU A 186 -20.75 -21.91 12.48
C LEU A 186 -21.98 -22.76 12.10
N ASP A 187 -21.85 -23.67 11.14
CA ASP A 187 -22.91 -24.62 10.79
C ASP A 187 -23.20 -25.62 11.93
N LEU A 188 -22.16 -26.01 12.69
CA LEU A 188 -22.29 -26.84 13.89
C LEU A 188 -22.78 -26.07 15.13
N LYS A 189 -22.28 -24.84 15.38
CA LYS A 189 -22.76 -23.95 16.46
C LYS A 189 -22.84 -22.50 15.95
N LYS A 190 -24.05 -22.05 15.60
CA LYS A 190 -24.30 -20.72 15.01
C LYS A 190 -23.97 -19.55 15.92
N ASN A 191 -24.23 -19.67 17.23
CA ASN A 191 -23.91 -18.62 18.19
C ASN A 191 -22.44 -18.73 18.64
N GLN A 192 -21.53 -18.17 17.85
CA GLN A 192 -20.10 -18.08 18.13
C GLN A 192 -19.53 -16.74 17.59
N PRO A 193 -19.67 -15.61 18.32
CA PRO A 193 -19.21 -14.30 17.84
C PRO A 193 -17.71 -14.29 17.50
N ILE A 194 -16.88 -15.06 18.21
CA ILE A 194 -15.44 -15.18 17.93
C ILE A 194 -15.18 -15.86 16.57
N ALA A 195 -15.92 -16.93 16.22
CA ALA A 195 -15.81 -17.57 14.91
C ALA A 195 -16.25 -16.62 13.78
N MET A 196 -17.30 -15.83 14.02
CA MET A 196 -17.74 -14.80 13.06
C MET A 196 -16.69 -13.68 12.90
N LEU A 197 -16.05 -13.23 13.98
CA LEU A 197 -14.95 -12.27 13.90
C LEU A 197 -13.82 -12.79 13.01
N TYR A 198 -13.33 -14.02 13.25
CA TYR A 198 -12.24 -14.56 12.43
C TYR A 198 -12.68 -14.86 10.99
N LYS A 199 -13.93 -15.28 10.73
CA LYS A 199 -14.48 -15.36 9.36
C LYS A 199 -14.50 -14.01 8.66
N GLY A 200 -14.92 -12.94 9.36
CA GLY A 200 -14.90 -11.57 8.85
C GLY A 200 -13.48 -11.06 8.58
N LEU A 201 -12.53 -11.35 9.46
CA LEU A 201 -11.10 -11.07 9.25
C LEU A 201 -10.56 -11.83 8.04
N THR A 202 -10.98 -13.07 7.84
CA THR A 202 -10.58 -13.91 6.70
C THR A 202 -11.08 -13.32 5.37
N PHE A 203 -12.33 -12.85 5.31
CA PHE A 203 -12.83 -12.07 4.18
C PHE A 203 -12.05 -10.76 3.98
N PHE A 204 -11.79 -10.00 5.06
CA PHE A 204 -11.05 -8.73 5.02
C PHE A 204 -9.65 -8.92 4.43
N HIS A 205 -8.90 -9.92 4.91
CA HIS A 205 -7.55 -10.22 4.42
C HIS A 205 -7.53 -10.69 2.95
N ARG A 206 -8.60 -11.32 2.45
CA ARG A 206 -8.77 -11.63 1.02
C ARG A 206 -9.19 -10.43 0.16
N GLY A 207 -9.51 -9.27 0.76
CA GLY A 207 -10.03 -8.10 0.06
C GLY A 207 -11.56 -8.12 -0.17
N MET A 208 -12.27 -9.12 0.36
CA MET A 208 -13.73 -9.26 0.30
C MET A 208 -14.40 -8.39 1.36
N LEU A 209 -14.25 -7.07 1.21
CA LEU A 209 -14.58 -6.11 2.27
C LEU A 209 -16.08 -6.02 2.60
N LYS A 210 -16.98 -6.27 1.65
CA LYS A 210 -18.43 -6.19 1.90
C LYS A 210 -18.88 -7.37 2.76
N GLU A 211 -18.39 -8.54 2.43
CA GLU A 211 -18.59 -9.81 3.11
C GLU A 211 -17.99 -9.76 4.53
N ALA A 212 -16.82 -9.15 4.67
CA ALA A 212 -16.22 -8.84 5.98
C ALA A 212 -17.12 -7.91 6.82
N ILE A 213 -17.57 -6.78 6.24
CA ILE A 213 -18.43 -5.79 6.92
C ILE A 213 -19.73 -6.41 7.43
N GLU A 214 -20.44 -7.19 6.61
CA GLU A 214 -21.66 -7.86 7.06
C GLU A 214 -21.39 -8.95 8.11
N THR A 215 -20.31 -9.75 7.95
CA THR A 215 -19.93 -10.75 8.97
C THR A 215 -19.58 -10.10 10.31
N PHE A 216 -18.90 -8.95 10.32
CA PHE A 216 -18.63 -8.18 11.55
C PHE A 216 -19.90 -7.59 12.15
N LYS A 217 -20.83 -7.08 11.34
CA LYS A 217 -22.15 -6.63 11.81
C LYS A 217 -22.94 -7.77 12.45
N GLU A 218 -22.86 -8.99 11.90
CA GLU A 218 -23.51 -10.16 12.50
C GLU A 218 -22.85 -10.60 13.81
N ALA A 219 -21.53 -10.60 13.90
CA ALA A 219 -20.81 -10.82 15.16
C ALA A 219 -21.26 -9.80 16.25
N LEU A 220 -21.50 -8.55 15.86
CA LEU A 220 -22.02 -7.48 16.73
C LEU A 220 -23.52 -7.60 17.08
N LYS A 221 -24.32 -8.30 16.27
CA LYS A 221 -25.71 -8.68 16.64
C LYS A 221 -25.73 -9.75 17.73
N LEU A 222 -24.75 -10.65 17.74
CA LEU A 222 -24.59 -11.68 18.77
C LEU A 222 -23.92 -11.13 20.05
N LYS A 223 -22.91 -10.27 19.91
CA LYS A 223 -22.17 -9.66 21.02
C LYS A 223 -22.00 -8.15 20.81
N SER A 224 -22.88 -7.35 21.41
CA SER A 224 -22.97 -5.89 21.19
C SER A 224 -21.83 -5.08 21.81
N ASP A 225 -21.08 -5.65 22.77
CA ASP A 225 -19.92 -5.08 23.46
C ASP A 225 -18.57 -5.52 22.84
N PHE A 226 -18.58 -6.16 21.66
CA PHE A 226 -17.37 -6.76 21.08
C PHE A 226 -16.43 -5.71 20.45
N ILE A 227 -15.51 -5.18 21.26
CA ILE A 227 -14.51 -4.16 20.89
C ILE A 227 -13.74 -4.53 19.61
N ASP A 228 -13.29 -5.77 19.47
CA ASP A 228 -12.54 -6.23 18.29
C ASP A 228 -13.37 -6.27 17.01
N ALA A 229 -14.66 -6.57 17.10
CA ALA A 229 -15.55 -6.51 15.94
C ALA A 229 -15.79 -5.06 15.51
N TYR A 230 -15.94 -4.11 16.43
CA TYR A 230 -15.98 -2.68 16.09
C TYR A 230 -14.65 -2.16 15.51
N LYS A 231 -13.50 -2.57 16.05
CA LYS A 231 -12.16 -2.27 15.49
C LYS A 231 -12.06 -2.78 14.04
N SER A 232 -12.41 -4.04 13.82
CA SER A 232 -12.27 -4.71 12.52
C SER A 232 -13.26 -4.16 11.49
N LEU A 233 -14.49 -3.87 11.91
CA LEU A 233 -15.50 -3.16 11.10
C LEU A 233 -15.02 -1.76 10.69
N GLY A 234 -14.44 -1.00 11.62
CA GLY A 234 -13.86 0.31 11.33
C GLY A 234 -12.69 0.24 10.35
N GLN A 235 -11.84 -0.78 10.47
CA GLN A 235 -10.75 -1.03 9.52
C GLN A 235 -11.27 -1.48 8.14
N ALA A 236 -12.34 -2.27 8.09
CA ALA A 236 -12.97 -2.66 6.82
C ALA A 236 -13.64 -1.47 6.10
N TYR A 237 -14.32 -0.57 6.82
CA TYR A 237 -14.81 0.69 6.24
C TYR A 237 -13.66 1.60 5.78
N ARG A 238 -12.55 1.66 6.53
CA ARG A 238 -11.33 2.39 6.12
C ARG A 238 -10.76 1.88 4.80
N GLU A 239 -10.62 0.57 4.62
CA GLU A 239 -10.17 -0.01 3.33
C GLU A 239 -11.26 0.02 2.25
N LEU A 240 -12.54 0.23 2.59
CA LEU A 240 -13.62 0.48 1.64
C LEU A 240 -13.63 1.94 1.16
N GLY A 241 -13.00 2.87 1.88
CA GLY A 241 -13.02 4.31 1.60
C GLY A 241 -14.13 5.09 2.32
N ASP A 242 -14.90 4.44 3.20
CA ASP A 242 -15.95 5.10 4.00
C ASP A 242 -15.35 5.71 5.27
N PHE A 243 -15.19 7.04 5.27
CA PHE A 243 -14.61 7.77 6.40
C PHE A 243 -15.52 7.80 7.63
N GLU A 244 -16.82 8.07 7.43
CA GLU A 244 -17.75 8.31 8.54
C GLU A 244 -18.06 6.99 9.27
N ALA A 245 -18.36 5.91 8.54
CA ALA A 245 -18.67 4.61 9.14
C ALA A 245 -17.44 3.99 9.84
N ALA A 246 -16.23 4.25 9.33
CA ALA A 246 -14.99 3.88 10.00
C ALA A 246 -14.80 4.65 11.32
N MET A 247 -14.98 5.97 11.29
CA MET A 247 -14.86 6.83 12.47
C MET A 247 -15.91 6.51 13.54
N GLU A 248 -17.15 6.23 13.15
CA GLU A 248 -18.21 5.77 14.05
C GLU A 248 -17.83 4.43 14.71
N SER A 249 -17.32 3.48 13.93
CA SER A 249 -16.93 2.16 14.43
C SER A 249 -15.74 2.25 15.41
N PHE A 250 -14.71 3.04 15.11
CA PHE A 250 -13.62 3.29 16.05
C PHE A 250 -14.08 4.05 17.31
N GLN A 251 -15.00 5.01 17.18
CA GLN A 251 -15.59 5.72 18.31
C GLN A 251 -16.42 4.77 19.20
N LYS A 252 -17.16 3.81 18.62
CA LYS A 252 -17.87 2.77 19.39
C LYS A 252 -16.92 1.85 20.16
N ALA A 253 -15.84 1.38 19.53
CA ALA A 253 -14.79 0.63 20.23
C ALA A 253 -14.17 1.43 21.40
N LEU A 254 -13.97 2.74 21.24
CA LEU A 254 -13.42 3.63 22.27
C LEU A 254 -14.43 4.03 23.35
N MET A 255 -15.75 3.96 23.09
CA MET A 255 -16.77 4.12 24.12
C MET A 255 -16.85 2.89 25.04
N LEU A 256 -16.63 1.69 24.50
CA LEU A 256 -16.52 0.46 25.27
C LEU A 256 -15.21 0.37 26.07
N ASN A 257 -14.09 0.79 25.47
CA ASN A 257 -12.80 0.90 26.18
C ASN A 257 -11.99 2.12 25.70
N GLN A 258 -12.00 3.18 26.52
CA GLN A 258 -11.30 4.45 26.25
C GLN A 258 -9.77 4.31 26.20
N ASN A 259 -9.23 3.21 26.69
CA ASN A 259 -7.80 2.89 26.69
C ASN A 259 -7.43 1.86 25.60
N HIS A 260 -8.32 1.56 24.65
CA HIS A 260 -8.02 0.60 23.59
C HIS A 260 -7.03 1.16 22.55
N ILE A 261 -5.76 0.90 22.80
CA ILE A 261 -4.60 1.47 22.08
C ILE A 261 -4.71 1.28 20.56
N GLN A 262 -5.12 0.09 20.11
CA GLN A 262 -5.26 -0.23 18.70
C GLN A 262 -6.35 0.62 18.02
N SER A 263 -7.47 0.90 18.71
CA SER A 263 -8.51 1.81 18.20
C SER A 263 -8.07 3.27 18.21
N LEU A 264 -7.27 3.71 19.19
CA LEU A 264 -6.65 5.04 19.21
C LEU A 264 -5.68 5.22 18.03
N GLN A 265 -4.82 4.22 17.78
CA GLN A 265 -3.89 4.20 16.65
C GLN A 265 -4.63 4.27 15.32
N LEU A 266 -5.56 3.35 15.06
CA LEU A 266 -6.30 3.27 13.79
C LEU A 266 -7.14 4.54 13.53
N ARG A 267 -7.80 5.08 14.56
CA ARG A 267 -8.51 6.37 14.47
C ARG A 267 -7.56 7.54 14.21
N GLY A 268 -6.41 7.59 14.89
CA GLY A 268 -5.39 8.60 14.65
C GLY A 268 -4.87 8.56 13.21
N MET A 269 -4.62 7.37 12.67
CA MET A 269 -4.22 7.18 11.27
C MET A 269 -5.35 7.59 10.30
N MET A 270 -6.61 7.29 10.63
CA MET A 270 -7.78 7.70 9.85
C MET A 270 -7.89 9.21 9.74
N LEU A 271 -7.75 9.91 10.87
CA LEU A 271 -7.74 11.38 10.95
C LEU A 271 -6.54 11.97 10.19
N TYR A 272 -5.35 11.36 10.29
CA TYR A 272 -4.18 11.76 9.50
C TYR A 272 -4.44 11.67 8.00
N HIS A 273 -4.93 10.53 7.51
CA HIS A 273 -5.25 10.33 6.10
C HIS A 273 -6.42 11.19 5.60
N HIS A 274 -7.27 11.72 6.49
CA HIS A 274 -8.32 12.68 6.13
C HIS A 274 -7.81 14.14 6.09
N GLY A 275 -6.70 14.45 6.75
CA GLY A 275 -6.15 15.80 6.93
C GLY A 275 -6.43 16.44 8.29
N SER A 276 -7.14 15.77 9.20
CA SER A 276 -7.39 16.21 10.59
C SER A 276 -6.15 16.02 11.49
N LEU A 277 -5.03 16.65 11.12
CA LEU A 277 -3.70 16.42 11.72
C LEU A 277 -3.65 16.68 13.24
N GLN A 278 -4.36 17.70 13.72
CA GLN A 278 -4.37 18.07 15.14
C GLN A 278 -5.14 17.03 15.99
N GLU A 279 -6.26 16.50 15.49
CA GLU A 279 -7.00 15.41 16.15
C GLU A 279 -6.22 14.09 16.11
N ALA A 280 -5.52 13.82 15.00
CA ALA A 280 -4.62 12.67 14.86
C ALA A 280 -3.52 12.72 15.94
N VAL A 281 -2.85 13.86 16.11
CA VAL A 281 -1.88 14.09 17.19
C VAL A 281 -2.51 13.91 18.59
N GLY A 282 -3.78 14.27 18.79
CA GLY A 282 -4.51 13.98 20.02
C GLY A 282 -4.61 12.48 20.31
N ASN A 283 -5.01 11.68 19.32
CA ASN A 283 -5.12 10.22 19.43
C ASN A 283 -3.75 9.57 19.66
N PHE A 284 -2.71 9.97 18.91
CA PHE A 284 -1.35 9.44 19.11
C PHE A 284 -0.75 9.85 20.46
N LYS A 285 -1.01 11.07 20.95
CA LYS A 285 -0.65 11.47 22.33
C LYS A 285 -1.34 10.59 23.38
N ARG A 286 -2.61 10.20 23.18
CA ARG A 286 -3.30 9.29 24.11
C ARG A 286 -2.75 7.87 24.06
N CYS A 287 -2.47 7.35 22.86
CA CYS A 287 -1.76 6.08 22.68
C CYS A 287 -0.42 6.06 23.44
N LEU A 288 0.40 7.10 23.29
CA LEU A 288 1.71 7.23 23.95
C LEU A 288 1.66 7.55 25.46
N GLN A 289 0.48 7.82 26.03
CA GLN A 289 0.26 7.84 27.48
C GLN A 289 0.06 6.44 28.06
N LEU A 290 -0.36 5.48 27.23
CA LEU A 290 -0.65 4.10 27.62
C LEU A 290 0.54 3.19 27.30
N GLU A 291 1.13 3.35 26.12
CA GLU A 291 2.39 2.69 25.71
C GLU A 291 3.43 3.76 25.29
N PRO A 292 4.31 4.22 26.20
CA PRO A 292 5.31 5.26 25.89
C PRO A 292 6.34 4.90 24.81
N TYR A 293 6.44 3.63 24.45
CA TYR A 293 7.39 3.07 23.47
C TYR A 293 6.71 2.58 22.17
N ASN A 294 5.39 2.79 21.99
CA ASN A 294 4.67 2.36 20.78
C ASN A 294 5.22 3.09 19.54
N GLU A 295 6.02 2.37 18.73
CA GLU A 295 6.73 2.95 17.59
C GLU A 295 5.80 3.60 16.57
N VAL A 296 4.61 3.03 16.37
CA VAL A 296 3.66 3.44 15.33
C VAL A 296 2.99 4.76 15.70
N CYS A 297 2.49 4.87 16.93
CA CYS A 297 1.97 6.12 17.46
C CYS A 297 3.06 7.19 17.56
N GLN A 298 4.30 6.80 17.89
CA GLN A 298 5.45 7.69 17.97
C GLN A 298 5.88 8.22 16.57
N TYR A 299 5.88 7.34 15.56
CA TYR A 299 6.11 7.66 14.15
C TYR A 299 5.02 8.60 13.60
N MET A 300 3.76 8.18 13.69
CA MET A 300 2.63 8.93 13.14
C MET A 300 2.42 10.27 13.85
N LYS A 301 2.72 10.39 15.15
CA LYS A 301 2.82 11.68 15.84
C LYS A 301 3.86 12.59 15.18
N GLY A 302 5.07 12.07 14.93
CA GLY A 302 6.15 12.82 14.28
C GLY A 302 5.78 13.28 12.87
N LEU A 303 5.27 12.37 12.05
CA LEU A 303 4.76 12.65 10.70
C LEU A 303 3.65 13.71 10.70
N SER A 304 2.72 13.63 11.65
CA SER A 304 1.63 14.61 11.79
C SER A 304 2.14 16.00 12.16
N HIS A 305 3.12 16.10 13.07
CA HIS A 305 3.76 17.38 13.40
C HIS A 305 4.52 17.97 12.20
N VAL A 306 5.28 17.17 11.43
CA VAL A 306 5.96 17.64 10.22
C VAL A 306 4.98 18.07 9.13
N SER A 307 3.87 17.35 8.97
CA SER A 307 2.77 17.76 8.08
C SER A 307 2.14 19.09 8.52
N MET A 308 2.09 19.36 9.83
CA MET A 308 1.70 20.67 10.37
C MET A 308 2.80 21.75 10.29
N GLY A 309 4.01 21.42 9.85
CA GLY A 309 5.17 22.30 9.83
C GLY A 309 5.80 22.56 11.22
N GLN A 310 5.54 21.69 12.19
CA GLN A 310 6.06 21.73 13.56
C GLN A 310 7.28 20.80 13.67
N PHE A 311 8.37 21.17 13.01
CA PHE A 311 9.56 20.34 12.82
C PHE A 311 10.29 20.03 14.12
N TYR A 312 10.21 20.89 15.14
CA TYR A 312 10.82 20.59 16.44
C TYR A 312 10.17 19.37 17.12
N GLU A 313 8.84 19.37 17.32
CA GLU A 313 8.14 18.19 17.88
C GLU A 313 8.16 17.00 16.90
N GLY A 314 8.20 17.26 15.59
CA GLY A 314 8.36 16.25 14.54
C GLY A 314 9.66 15.46 14.66
N ILE A 315 10.81 16.14 14.59
CA ILE A 315 12.14 15.52 14.65
C ILE A 315 12.42 14.93 16.03
N LYS A 316 11.98 15.60 17.11
CA LYS A 316 12.00 15.06 18.47
C LYS A 316 11.20 13.76 18.58
N ALA A 317 10.07 13.65 17.88
CA ALA A 317 9.28 12.44 17.88
C ALA A 317 9.92 11.31 17.04
N GLN A 318 10.43 11.63 15.84
CA GLN A 318 11.16 10.70 14.97
C GLN A 318 12.40 10.13 15.65
N THR A 319 13.17 10.98 16.33
CA THR A 319 14.40 10.59 17.04
C THR A 319 14.12 9.55 18.13
N LYS A 320 12.96 9.59 18.80
CA LYS A 320 12.58 8.55 19.77
C LYS A 320 12.41 7.17 19.13
N VAL A 321 11.86 7.07 17.91
CA VAL A 321 11.76 5.79 17.19
C VAL A 321 13.17 5.27 16.87
N MET A 322 14.08 6.16 16.46
CA MET A 322 15.47 5.80 16.16
C MET A 322 16.32 5.38 17.37
N LEU A 323 15.88 5.70 18.60
CA LEU A 323 16.54 5.24 19.84
C LEU A 323 16.13 3.82 20.23
N ASN A 324 14.99 3.32 19.74
CA ASN A 324 14.55 1.94 19.89
C ASN A 324 15.22 1.07 18.81
N ASP A 325 16.54 0.90 18.87
CA ASP A 325 17.27 0.14 17.85
C ASP A 325 16.93 -1.36 17.94
N PRO A 326 16.48 -2.03 16.85
CA PRO A 326 16.16 -3.45 16.86
C PRO A 326 17.34 -4.31 17.29
N LEU A 327 17.07 -5.32 18.14
CA LEU A 327 18.12 -6.18 18.67
C LEU A 327 18.83 -6.98 17.57
N LEU A 328 20.09 -7.36 17.79
CA LEU A 328 20.91 -8.03 16.77
C LEU A 328 20.25 -9.34 16.29
N GLY A 329 19.82 -9.37 15.03
CA GLY A 329 19.09 -10.49 14.43
C GLY A 329 17.57 -10.35 14.40
N GLN A 330 17.00 -9.38 15.13
CA GLN A 330 15.61 -8.95 14.97
C GLN A 330 15.46 -8.17 13.67
N LYS A 331 14.34 -8.34 12.98
CA LYS A 331 14.00 -7.58 11.77
C LYS A 331 13.43 -6.22 12.17
N ALA A 332 13.99 -5.14 11.62
CA ALA A 332 13.49 -3.79 11.84
C ALA A 332 12.03 -3.61 11.39
N SER A 333 11.26 -2.83 12.15
CA SER A 333 9.88 -2.45 11.81
C SER A 333 9.82 -1.56 10.57
N SER A 334 8.66 -1.52 9.91
CA SER A 334 8.41 -0.62 8.77
C SER A 334 8.64 0.84 9.17
N GLU A 335 8.23 1.19 10.39
CA GLU A 335 8.23 2.54 10.93
C GLU A 335 9.66 2.97 11.28
N TYR A 336 10.47 2.10 11.89
CA TYR A 336 11.90 2.32 12.10
C TYR A 336 12.68 2.48 10.77
N LEU A 337 12.30 1.75 9.72
CA LEU A 337 12.93 1.90 8.39
C LEU A 337 12.57 3.25 7.75
N LYS A 338 11.30 3.65 7.78
CA LYS A 338 10.83 4.93 7.20
C LYS A 338 11.33 6.16 7.97
N VAL A 339 11.40 6.09 9.30
CA VAL A 339 11.63 7.28 10.15
C VAL A 339 12.97 7.96 9.87
N LYS A 340 13.97 7.20 9.42
CA LYS A 340 15.28 7.74 9.05
C LYS A 340 15.19 8.65 7.81
N TYR A 341 14.49 8.22 6.77
CA TYR A 341 14.20 9.07 5.60
C TYR A 341 13.33 10.28 5.98
N LEU A 342 12.29 10.05 6.78
CA LEU A 342 11.38 11.12 7.19
C LEU A 342 12.11 12.19 8.03
N ARG A 343 13.02 11.82 8.95
CA ARG A 343 13.85 12.77 9.73
C ARG A 343 14.71 13.63 8.84
N GLU A 344 15.42 13.03 7.89
CA GLU A 344 16.30 13.76 6.98
C GLU A 344 15.51 14.66 6.03
N TYR A 345 14.37 14.19 5.50
CA TYR A 345 13.48 15.02 4.70
C TYR A 345 12.83 16.16 5.52
N SER A 346 12.56 15.94 6.81
CA SER A 346 12.08 16.97 7.74
C SER A 346 13.13 18.07 7.97
N ARG A 347 14.41 17.70 8.09
CA ARG A 347 15.55 18.62 8.20
C ARG A 347 15.77 19.43 6.92
N TYR A 348 15.70 18.76 5.76
CA TYR A 348 15.72 19.43 4.46
C TYR A 348 14.56 20.44 4.34
N LEU A 349 13.31 20.03 4.61
CA LEU A 349 12.14 20.91 4.58
C LEU A 349 12.29 22.12 5.51
N HIS A 350 12.72 21.92 6.75
CA HIS A 350 12.96 23.00 7.70
C HIS A 350 13.96 24.03 7.16
N SER A 351 15.12 23.59 6.66
CA SER A 351 16.14 24.46 6.06
C SER A 351 15.73 25.15 4.74
N HIS A 352 14.55 24.84 4.20
CA HIS A 352 13.96 25.43 2.99
C HIS A 352 12.60 26.12 3.25
N LEU A 353 12.20 26.31 4.52
CA LEU A 353 10.92 26.93 4.88
C LEU A 353 10.74 28.35 4.32
N ASP A 354 11.73 29.20 4.56
CA ASP A 354 11.68 30.64 4.23
C ASP A 354 12.33 30.98 2.87
N LYS A 355 12.74 29.96 2.11
CA LYS A 355 13.24 30.13 0.74
C LYS A 355 12.08 30.21 -0.28
N PRO A 356 12.27 30.87 -1.43
CA PRO A 356 11.29 30.84 -2.52
C PRO A 356 11.03 29.42 -3.03
N VAL A 357 9.77 29.09 -3.36
CA VAL A 357 9.39 27.77 -3.91
C VAL A 357 10.09 27.46 -5.27
N ALA A 358 10.53 28.50 -5.97
CA ALA A 358 11.34 28.39 -7.19
C ALA A 358 12.79 27.91 -6.94
N GLU A 359 13.23 27.81 -5.68
CA GLU A 359 14.56 27.33 -5.25
C GLU A 359 14.49 25.98 -4.51
N TYR A 360 13.29 25.49 -4.17
CA TYR A 360 13.08 24.15 -3.60
C TYR A 360 13.16 23.09 -4.71
N ASN A 361 14.15 22.19 -4.64
CA ASN A 361 14.38 21.16 -5.68
C ASN A 361 14.97 19.85 -5.12
N VAL A 362 14.17 19.10 -4.35
CA VAL A 362 14.53 17.81 -3.73
C VAL A 362 15.24 16.84 -4.69
N ASP A 363 14.86 16.82 -5.98
CA ASP A 363 15.43 15.89 -6.97
C ASP A 363 16.85 16.28 -7.42
N GLN A 364 17.26 17.54 -7.22
CA GLN A 364 18.63 18.01 -7.38
C GLN A 364 19.40 18.02 -6.04
N ASP A 365 18.73 18.38 -4.95
CA ASP A 365 19.37 18.67 -3.67
C ASP A 365 19.65 17.41 -2.82
N LEU A 366 18.85 16.34 -2.96
CA LEU A 366 19.04 15.10 -2.20
C LEU A 366 19.78 14.01 -3.01
N PRO A 367 20.74 13.28 -2.39
CA PRO A 367 21.53 12.26 -3.07
C PRO A 367 20.69 11.19 -3.80
N GLY A 368 21.14 10.79 -4.99
CA GLY A 368 20.47 9.76 -5.79
C GLY A 368 20.26 8.43 -5.07
N ASN A 369 21.23 8.02 -4.23
CA ASN A 369 21.11 6.79 -3.43
C ASN A 369 20.04 6.91 -2.33
N PHE A 370 19.95 8.06 -1.65
CA PHE A 370 18.88 8.35 -0.68
C PHE A 370 17.50 8.27 -1.35
N LYS A 371 17.31 8.98 -2.47
CA LYS A 371 16.07 8.96 -3.26
C LYS A 371 15.68 7.53 -3.69
N ASN A 372 16.65 6.76 -4.17
CA ASN A 372 16.45 5.38 -4.62
C ASN A 372 16.11 4.40 -3.49
N HIS A 373 16.69 4.55 -2.29
CA HIS A 373 16.36 3.69 -1.15
C HIS A 373 15.01 4.06 -0.54
N TRP A 374 14.72 5.36 -0.38
CA TRP A 374 13.44 5.86 0.13
C TRP A 374 12.27 5.40 -0.75
N ALA A 375 12.37 5.58 -2.06
CA ALA A 375 11.35 5.16 -3.05
C ALA A 375 11.13 3.63 -3.13
N LYS A 376 12.00 2.83 -2.50
CA LYS A 376 11.94 1.36 -2.46
C LYS A 376 11.78 0.80 -1.04
N HIS A 377 11.59 1.66 -0.04
CA HIS A 377 11.55 1.32 1.40
C HIS A 377 12.71 0.40 1.85
N LEU A 378 13.90 0.61 1.28
CA LEU A 378 15.09 -0.16 1.65
C LEU A 378 15.65 0.30 3.01
N PRO A 379 16.48 -0.51 3.69
CA PRO A 379 17.24 -0.07 4.85
C PRO A 379 18.10 1.16 4.57
N PHE A 380 18.18 2.04 5.58
CA PHE A 380 19.04 3.22 5.59
C PHE A 380 20.50 2.79 5.82
N LEU A 381 21.09 2.22 4.77
CA LEU A 381 22.47 1.79 4.68
C LEU A 381 23.05 2.47 3.42
N ILE A 382 23.59 3.68 3.62
CA ILE A 382 24.14 4.54 2.57
C ILE A 382 25.47 5.05 3.11
N GLU A 383 26.57 4.61 2.52
CA GLU A 383 27.92 4.84 3.03
C GLU A 383 28.33 6.32 2.87
N ASP A 384 28.06 6.91 1.69
CA ASP A 384 28.39 8.30 1.35
C ASP A 384 27.23 9.29 1.63
N TYR A 385 26.55 9.19 2.77
CA TYR A 385 25.42 10.08 3.11
C TYR A 385 25.78 11.14 4.16
N GLU A 386 25.82 12.42 3.74
CA GLU A 386 25.89 13.56 4.64
C GLU A 386 24.50 13.88 5.23
N GLU A 387 24.41 14.00 6.57
CA GLU A 387 23.18 14.42 7.23
C GLU A 387 22.74 15.83 6.80
N GLN A 388 21.43 16.03 6.63
CA GLN A 388 20.87 17.35 6.32
C GLN A 388 21.11 18.36 7.45
N PRO A 389 21.04 19.68 7.21
CA PRO A 389 21.21 20.67 8.26
C PRO A 389 20.32 20.41 9.49
N GLY A 390 20.87 20.58 10.69
CA GLY A 390 20.07 20.53 11.92
C GLY A 390 19.01 21.65 11.97
N LEU A 391 18.07 21.58 12.91
CA LEU A 391 17.09 22.64 13.15
C LEU A 391 17.79 23.98 13.41
N GLN A 392 17.63 24.92 12.48
CA GLN A 392 18.28 26.23 12.49
C GLN A 392 17.55 27.18 13.45
N PRO A 393 18.21 27.72 14.51
CA PRO A 393 17.51 28.54 15.52
C PRO A 393 16.83 29.82 15.01
N HIS A 394 17.23 30.31 13.82
CA HIS A 394 16.63 31.48 13.18
C HIS A 394 15.39 31.15 12.32
N ILE A 395 15.23 29.89 11.91
CA ILE A 395 14.04 29.42 11.18
C ILE A 395 13.06 28.88 12.22
N LYS A 396 11.89 29.50 12.30
CA LYS A 396 10.82 29.07 13.23
C LYS A 396 9.93 28.02 12.59
N ASP A 397 9.38 27.12 13.40
CA ASP A 397 8.28 26.24 12.99
C ASP A 397 7.09 27.04 12.41
N VAL A 398 6.25 26.38 11.63
CA VAL A 398 5.07 26.97 10.99
C VAL A 398 3.96 27.18 12.04
N LEU A 399 3.35 28.37 12.01
CA LEU A 399 2.22 28.70 12.89
C LEU A 399 0.89 28.40 12.18
N PRO A 400 -0.15 27.95 12.90
CA PRO A 400 -1.47 27.78 12.31
C PRO A 400 -2.05 29.14 11.91
N GLN A 401 -2.54 29.25 10.66
CA GLN A 401 -3.23 30.44 10.15
C GLN A 401 -4.74 30.21 10.13
N ASN A 402 -5.48 31.08 10.82
CA ASN A 402 -6.94 31.12 10.80
C ASN A 402 -7.43 31.56 9.40
N PHE A 403 -8.57 31.04 8.93
CA PHE A 403 -9.07 31.36 7.59
C PHE A 403 -9.42 32.84 7.43
N GLU A 404 -9.93 33.44 8.50
CA GLU A 404 -10.38 34.82 8.62
C GLU A 404 -9.22 35.84 8.62
N SER A 405 -7.96 35.40 8.83
CA SER A 405 -6.80 36.30 8.75
C SER A 405 -6.38 36.60 7.31
N TYR A 406 -6.74 35.74 6.36
CA TYR A 406 -6.54 35.97 4.94
C TYR A 406 -7.49 37.04 4.40
N ASN A 407 -7.03 37.85 3.43
CA ASN A 407 -7.92 38.78 2.74
C ASN A 407 -8.94 38.03 1.85
N ILE A 408 -10.03 38.72 1.48
CA ILE A 408 -11.18 38.14 0.76
C ILE A 408 -10.78 37.44 -0.55
N GLU A 409 -9.79 37.95 -1.29
CA GLU A 409 -9.36 37.32 -2.55
C GLU A 409 -8.55 36.04 -2.31
N VAL A 410 -7.81 35.96 -1.20
CA VAL A 410 -7.12 34.73 -0.78
C VAL A 410 -8.10 33.72 -0.19
N GLN A 411 -9.11 34.15 0.57
CA GLN A 411 -10.21 33.29 1.02
C GLN A 411 -10.94 32.64 -0.16
N LYS A 412 -11.30 33.43 -1.19
CA LYS A 412 -11.86 32.93 -2.46
C LYS A 412 -10.93 31.92 -3.14
N LEU A 413 -9.62 32.19 -3.18
CA LEU A 413 -8.61 31.31 -3.79
C LEU A 413 -8.55 29.96 -3.07
N ILE A 414 -8.57 29.95 -1.74
CA ILE A 414 -8.59 28.72 -0.92
C ILE A 414 -9.88 27.93 -1.18
N CYS A 415 -11.05 28.57 -1.16
CA CYS A 415 -12.31 27.88 -1.43
C CYS A 415 -12.41 27.32 -2.86
N ALA A 416 -11.84 28.01 -3.85
CA ALA A 416 -11.75 27.48 -5.19
C ALA A 416 -10.81 26.27 -5.27
N ALA A 417 -9.65 26.32 -4.62
CA ALA A 417 -8.74 25.18 -4.54
C ALA A 417 -9.36 23.97 -3.84
N ASP A 418 -10.05 24.18 -2.70
CA ASP A 418 -10.77 23.11 -1.99
C ASP A 418 -11.85 22.47 -2.87
N HIS A 419 -12.60 23.28 -3.63
CA HIS A 419 -13.61 22.79 -4.57
C HIS A 419 -12.98 21.99 -5.72
N LEU A 420 -12.02 22.57 -6.44
CA LEU A 420 -11.34 21.92 -7.57
C LEU A 420 -10.63 20.62 -7.14
N GLY A 421 -10.01 20.63 -5.97
CA GLY A 421 -9.40 19.46 -5.35
C GLY A 421 -10.40 18.35 -5.04
N ALA A 422 -11.58 18.70 -4.51
CA ALA A 422 -12.64 17.74 -4.24
C ALA A 422 -13.25 17.11 -5.52
N LEU A 423 -13.19 17.80 -6.67
CA LEU A 423 -13.57 17.20 -7.96
C LEU A 423 -12.61 16.09 -8.42
N MET A 424 -11.39 16.06 -7.88
CA MET A 424 -10.39 14.99 -8.12
C MET A 424 -10.59 13.76 -7.24
N GLN A 425 -11.55 13.77 -6.31
CA GLN A 425 -11.80 12.61 -5.48
C GLN A 425 -12.40 11.47 -6.31
N TYR A 426 -11.73 10.32 -6.32
CA TYR A 426 -12.28 9.11 -6.91
C TYR A 426 -13.52 8.62 -6.13
N ASP A 427 -14.67 8.51 -6.81
CA ASP A 427 -15.86 7.80 -6.32
C ASP A 427 -15.74 6.31 -6.65
N THR A 428 -14.78 5.67 -5.97
CA THR A 428 -14.43 4.25 -6.09
C THR A 428 -14.00 3.70 -4.72
N PRO A 429 -14.36 2.45 -4.37
CA PRO A 429 -13.91 1.82 -3.13
C PRO A 429 -12.38 1.85 -2.94
N GLY A 430 -11.94 2.00 -1.69
CA GLY A 430 -10.53 1.99 -1.30
C GLY A 430 -9.77 3.31 -1.43
N PHE A 431 -10.45 4.41 -1.78
CA PHE A 431 -9.89 5.75 -1.81
C PHE A 431 -10.57 6.65 -0.78
N LEU A 432 -9.80 7.08 0.22
CA LEU A 432 -10.27 7.98 1.27
C LEU A 432 -10.17 9.45 0.85
N PRO A 433 -11.16 10.30 1.20
CA PRO A 433 -11.06 11.74 0.98
C PRO A 433 -10.01 12.35 1.93
N ASN A 434 -9.05 13.09 1.37
CA ASN A 434 -8.01 13.80 2.12
C ASN A 434 -8.06 15.29 1.80
N ARG A 435 -8.54 16.10 2.76
CA ARG A 435 -8.75 17.56 2.60
C ARG A 435 -7.45 18.29 2.25
N ARG A 436 -6.32 17.86 2.83
CA ARG A 436 -5.00 18.46 2.63
C ARG A 436 -4.47 18.21 1.21
N ILE A 437 -4.66 16.99 0.70
CA ILE A 437 -4.36 16.64 -0.69
C ILE A 437 -5.29 17.39 -1.65
N HIS A 438 -6.60 17.41 -1.39
CA HIS A 438 -7.56 18.15 -2.22
C HIS A 438 -7.11 19.60 -2.39
N ARG A 439 -6.88 20.34 -1.30
CA ARG A 439 -6.40 21.73 -1.38
C ARG A 439 -5.09 21.87 -2.15
N ALA A 440 -4.11 20.99 -1.90
CA ALA A 440 -2.82 21.05 -2.59
C ALA A 440 -2.97 20.90 -4.10
N MET A 441 -3.77 19.94 -4.56
CA MET A 441 -3.94 19.66 -5.97
C MET A 441 -4.85 20.70 -6.67
N GLY A 442 -5.78 21.30 -5.93
CA GLY A 442 -6.54 22.48 -6.37
C GLY A 442 -5.67 23.73 -6.52
N LEU A 443 -4.76 24.00 -5.56
CA LEU A 443 -3.78 25.08 -5.67
C LEU A 443 -2.81 24.84 -6.83
N ALA A 444 -2.33 23.60 -7.01
CA ALA A 444 -1.53 23.21 -8.16
C ALA A 444 -2.24 23.43 -9.50
N THR A 445 -3.53 23.06 -9.59
CA THR A 445 -4.38 23.28 -10.78
C THR A 445 -4.45 24.75 -11.16
N LEU A 446 -4.70 25.61 -10.16
CA LEU A 446 -4.78 27.06 -10.35
C LEU A 446 -3.42 27.69 -10.69
N GLU A 447 -2.33 27.17 -10.14
CA GLU A 447 -0.97 27.62 -10.46
C GLU A 447 -0.54 27.19 -11.86
N VAL A 448 -0.83 25.95 -12.27
CA VAL A 448 -0.60 25.44 -13.64
C VAL A 448 -1.39 26.27 -14.65
N MET A 449 -2.68 26.52 -14.39
CA MET A 449 -3.50 27.43 -15.20
C MET A 449 -2.80 28.78 -15.41
N GLN A 450 -2.32 29.41 -14.34
CA GLN A 450 -1.70 30.73 -14.38
C GLN A 450 -0.32 30.71 -15.06
N ALA A 451 0.46 29.65 -14.87
CA ALA A 451 1.75 29.47 -15.52
C ALA A 451 1.60 29.25 -17.04
N MET A 452 0.60 28.50 -17.47
CA MET A 452 0.28 28.30 -18.89
C MET A 452 -0.28 29.56 -19.54
N GLN A 453 -1.22 30.25 -18.90
CA GLN A 453 -1.72 31.56 -19.37
C GLN A 453 -0.56 32.54 -19.59
N ARG A 454 0.37 32.67 -18.62
CA ARG A 454 1.58 33.50 -18.76
C ARG A 454 2.44 33.08 -19.96
N THR A 455 2.67 31.78 -20.13
CA THR A 455 3.51 31.21 -21.20
C THR A 455 2.90 31.47 -22.58
N TRP A 456 1.58 31.38 -22.72
CA TRP A 456 0.86 31.71 -23.96
C TRP A 456 0.76 33.21 -24.20
N SER A 457 0.70 34.03 -23.15
CA SER A 457 0.94 35.49 -23.23
C SER A 457 2.43 35.86 -23.43
N ASN A 458 3.23 34.96 -24.01
CA ASN A 458 4.66 35.07 -24.30
C ASN A 458 5.59 35.41 -23.12
N SER A 459 5.10 35.40 -21.88
CA SER A 459 5.90 35.68 -20.70
C SER A 459 6.91 34.55 -20.43
N LYS A 460 8.10 34.92 -19.98
CA LYS A 460 9.12 33.95 -19.52
C LYS A 460 8.89 33.60 -18.05
N VAL A 461 9.17 32.35 -17.68
CA VAL A 461 9.12 31.85 -16.30
C VAL A 461 10.53 31.79 -15.73
N ARG A 462 10.68 32.05 -14.42
CA ARG A 462 11.96 31.93 -13.70
C ARG A 462 12.06 30.56 -13.04
N VAL A 463 13.01 29.74 -13.48
CA VAL A 463 13.25 28.37 -13.00
C VAL A 463 14.72 28.25 -12.61
N ASN A 464 14.99 27.77 -11.39
CA ASN A 464 16.33 27.61 -10.80
C ASN A 464 17.20 28.87 -11.04
N GLY A 465 16.63 30.03 -10.68
CA GLY A 465 17.21 31.37 -10.87
C GLY A 465 17.15 31.96 -12.28
N LYS A 466 17.04 31.14 -13.34
CA LYS A 466 17.15 31.54 -14.77
C LYS A 466 15.78 31.82 -15.41
N THR A 467 15.70 32.86 -16.24
CA THR A 467 14.46 33.31 -16.90
C THR A 467 14.34 32.73 -18.32
N ARG A 468 13.50 31.69 -18.50
CA ARG A 468 13.35 30.93 -19.76
C ARG A 468 11.89 30.79 -20.22
N GLN A 469 11.65 30.22 -21.40
CA GLN A 469 10.31 29.72 -21.74
C GLN A 469 10.03 28.46 -20.91
N MET A 470 8.82 28.34 -20.36
CA MET A 470 8.40 27.16 -19.59
C MET A 470 8.50 25.90 -20.46
N GLN A 471 9.00 24.80 -19.90
CA GLN A 471 9.02 23.48 -20.54
C GLN A 471 7.92 22.59 -19.95
N TRP A 472 7.62 21.47 -20.59
CA TRP A 472 6.64 20.51 -20.07
C TRP A 472 6.95 20.11 -18.63
N ARG A 473 8.22 19.82 -18.29
CA ARG A 473 8.59 19.42 -16.92
C ARG A 473 8.33 20.53 -15.90
N ASP A 474 8.58 21.79 -16.24
CA ASP A 474 8.31 22.93 -15.34
C ASP A 474 6.83 22.99 -14.94
N MET A 475 5.93 22.63 -15.86
CA MET A 475 4.49 22.60 -15.66
C MET A 475 4.04 21.44 -14.74
N PHE A 476 4.61 20.25 -14.90
CA PHE A 476 4.34 19.12 -14.00
C PHE A 476 5.01 19.31 -12.63
N ASP A 477 6.17 19.97 -12.55
CA ASP A 477 6.92 20.23 -11.31
C ASP A 477 6.12 21.08 -10.30
N ILE A 478 5.28 22.01 -10.77
CA ILE A 478 4.30 22.75 -9.94
C ILE A 478 3.42 21.77 -9.14
N ALA A 479 2.80 20.80 -9.83
CA ALA A 479 1.92 19.83 -9.20
C ALA A 479 2.67 18.78 -8.35
N VAL A 480 3.91 18.42 -8.74
CA VAL A 480 4.80 17.59 -7.93
C VAL A 480 5.13 18.27 -6.59
N LYS A 481 5.48 19.56 -6.61
CA LYS A 481 5.83 20.33 -5.39
C LYS A 481 4.68 20.41 -4.40
N TRP A 482 3.48 20.77 -4.87
CA TRP A 482 2.28 20.73 -4.04
C TRP A 482 2.02 19.32 -3.48
N ARG A 483 2.04 18.27 -4.31
CA ARG A 483 1.81 16.89 -3.85
C ARG A 483 2.85 16.41 -2.83
N ARG A 484 4.11 16.82 -2.95
CA ARG A 484 5.24 16.42 -2.09
C ARG A 484 5.30 17.18 -0.75
N ILE A 485 4.73 18.39 -0.69
CA ILE A 485 4.57 19.17 0.55
C ILE A 485 3.26 18.81 1.27
N ALA A 486 2.23 18.37 0.53
CA ALA A 486 0.93 17.97 1.05
C ALA A 486 0.93 16.67 1.86
N ASP A 487 1.94 15.81 1.68
CA ASP A 487 2.12 14.56 2.42
C ASP A 487 3.61 14.17 2.36
N PRO A 488 4.38 14.40 3.45
CA PRO A 488 5.82 14.19 3.48
C PRO A 488 6.25 12.74 3.79
N ASP A 489 5.30 11.80 3.97
CA ASP A 489 5.61 10.36 4.11
C ASP A 489 6.02 9.76 2.75
N GLN A 490 5.31 10.18 1.69
CA GLN A 490 5.40 9.58 0.37
C GLN A 490 6.57 10.14 -0.48
N PRO A 491 7.52 9.29 -0.92
CA PRO A 491 8.53 9.69 -1.89
C PRO A 491 7.91 9.88 -3.27
N VAL A 492 7.46 11.10 -3.56
CA VAL A 492 7.02 11.55 -4.90
C VAL A 492 8.24 12.13 -5.61
N LEU A 493 8.98 11.32 -6.37
CA LEU A 493 10.30 11.65 -6.93
C LEU A 493 10.35 11.33 -8.43
N TRP A 494 11.10 12.11 -9.21
CA TRP A 494 11.28 11.85 -10.64
C TRP A 494 12.17 10.62 -10.86
N LEU A 495 11.62 9.57 -11.49
CA LEU A 495 12.29 8.28 -11.67
C LEU A 495 13.50 8.36 -12.59
N ASP A 496 13.51 9.28 -13.55
CA ASP A 496 14.62 9.52 -14.46
C ASP A 496 15.79 10.28 -13.82
N GLN A 497 15.62 10.78 -12.59
CA GLN A 497 16.66 11.42 -11.78
C GLN A 497 17.22 10.48 -10.68
N MET A 498 17.08 9.16 -10.88
CA MET A 498 17.64 8.09 -10.04
C MET A 498 19.05 7.67 -10.52
N PRO A 499 19.85 6.97 -9.69
CA PRO A 499 21.18 6.50 -10.10
C PRO A 499 21.16 5.57 -11.31
N ALA A 500 22.18 5.63 -12.16
CA ALA A 500 22.27 4.85 -13.40
C ALA A 500 22.10 3.32 -13.21
N ARG A 501 22.52 2.76 -12.07
CA ARG A 501 22.33 1.34 -11.71
C ARG A 501 20.84 0.96 -11.49
N SER A 502 19.99 1.93 -11.18
CA SER A 502 18.54 1.77 -11.11
C SER A 502 17.86 2.04 -12.46
N LEU A 503 18.31 3.03 -13.23
CA LEU A 503 17.79 3.30 -14.59
C LEU A 503 18.03 2.13 -15.55
N SER A 504 19.24 1.55 -15.53
CA SER A 504 19.64 0.40 -16.36
C SER A 504 18.95 -0.92 -15.99
N ARG A 505 18.47 -1.05 -14.75
CA ARG A 505 17.59 -2.17 -14.33
C ARG A 505 16.11 -1.89 -14.61
N GLY A 506 15.76 -0.65 -14.91
CA GLY A 506 14.40 -0.13 -14.83
C GLY A 506 13.97 0.13 -13.38
N PHE A 507 13.19 1.19 -13.18
CA PHE A 507 12.32 1.30 -12.02
C PHE A 507 10.94 0.71 -12.39
N ASN A 508 10.54 -0.38 -11.74
CA ASN A 508 9.28 -1.05 -12.03
C ASN A 508 8.19 -0.58 -11.06
N ASN A 509 7.18 0.10 -11.59
CA ASN A 509 5.95 0.39 -10.86
C ASN A 509 5.02 -0.83 -10.96
N HIS A 510 5.05 -1.70 -9.95
CA HIS A 510 4.19 -2.89 -9.85
C HIS A 510 2.87 -2.56 -9.13
N ILE A 511 1.76 -2.59 -9.86
CA ILE A 511 0.40 -2.53 -9.34
C ILE A 511 -0.13 -3.96 -9.22
N ASN A 512 -0.15 -4.51 -8.00
CA ASN A 512 -0.76 -5.83 -7.75
C ASN A 512 -2.29 -5.68 -7.74
N LEU A 513 -2.97 -6.41 -8.63
CA LEU A 513 -4.42 -6.52 -8.70
C LEU A 513 -4.91 -7.70 -7.86
N ILE A 514 -4.23 -8.85 -7.97
CA ILE A 514 -4.39 -10.01 -7.09
C ILE A 514 -3.00 -10.52 -6.71
N ARG A 515 -2.78 -10.91 -5.44
CA ARG A 515 -1.52 -11.49 -4.97
C ARG A 515 -1.79 -12.57 -3.92
N GLY A 516 -1.40 -13.80 -4.21
CA GLY A 516 -1.70 -14.95 -3.36
C GLY A 516 -3.20 -15.23 -3.38
N GLN A 517 -3.85 -15.01 -2.25
CA GLN A 517 -5.30 -15.06 -2.06
C GLN A 517 -5.95 -13.66 -1.85
N ILE A 518 -5.16 -12.58 -2.00
CA ILE A 518 -5.54 -11.19 -1.67
C ILE A 518 -5.93 -10.41 -2.93
N ILE A 519 -7.13 -9.84 -2.95
CA ILE A 519 -7.68 -9.02 -4.04
C ILE A 519 -7.56 -7.52 -3.70
N ASN A 520 -7.12 -6.71 -4.66
CA ASN A 520 -6.99 -5.26 -4.48
C ASN A 520 -8.29 -4.52 -4.85
N ILE A 521 -9.09 -4.20 -3.82
CA ILE A 521 -10.44 -3.61 -3.96
C ILE A 521 -10.50 -2.36 -4.85
N ARG A 522 -9.44 -1.53 -4.87
CA ARG A 522 -9.36 -0.29 -5.66
C ARG A 522 -9.56 -0.51 -7.15
N TYR A 523 -9.07 -1.63 -7.66
CA TYR A 523 -9.03 -1.92 -9.08
C TYR A 523 -10.09 -2.96 -9.49
N LEU A 524 -10.93 -3.43 -8.57
CA LEU A 524 -11.95 -4.45 -8.82
C LEU A 524 -12.89 -4.05 -9.98
N ALA A 525 -13.27 -2.76 -10.05
CA ALA A 525 -14.09 -2.20 -11.13
C ALA A 525 -13.42 -2.21 -12.53
N TYR A 526 -12.12 -2.51 -12.60
CA TYR A 526 -11.36 -2.63 -13.84
C TYR A 526 -11.06 -4.08 -14.24
N PHE A 527 -11.38 -5.09 -13.41
CA PHE A 527 -11.02 -6.47 -13.70
C PHE A 527 -11.63 -6.94 -15.03
N ASP A 528 -12.90 -6.62 -15.31
CA ASP A 528 -13.55 -6.96 -16.57
C ASP A 528 -12.89 -6.30 -17.78
N ASN A 529 -12.53 -5.01 -17.67
CA ASN A 529 -11.86 -4.25 -18.74
C ASN A 529 -10.47 -4.83 -19.05
N ILE A 530 -9.71 -5.15 -18.01
CA ILE A 530 -8.36 -5.71 -18.14
C ILE A 530 -8.46 -7.15 -18.65
N LEU A 531 -9.42 -7.96 -18.16
CA LEU A 531 -9.68 -9.33 -18.62
C LEU A 531 -10.02 -9.37 -20.11
N ASN A 532 -10.90 -8.48 -20.58
CA ASN A 532 -11.24 -8.36 -21.99
C ASN A 532 -10.03 -7.94 -22.84
N PHE A 533 -9.23 -6.96 -22.37
CA PHE A 533 -7.96 -6.61 -23.03
C PHE A 533 -6.99 -7.80 -23.10
N ILE A 534 -6.89 -8.62 -22.05
CA ILE A 534 -6.05 -9.83 -22.05
C ILE A 534 -6.58 -10.84 -23.08
N LYS A 535 -7.89 -11.11 -23.12
CA LYS A 535 -8.51 -12.01 -24.11
C LYS A 535 -8.18 -11.59 -25.54
N ASP A 536 -8.34 -10.32 -25.87
CA ASP A 536 -7.98 -9.77 -27.18
C ASP A 536 -6.50 -9.95 -27.51
N ARG A 537 -5.61 -9.73 -26.54
CA ARG A 537 -4.16 -9.86 -26.74
C ARG A 537 -3.72 -11.32 -26.88
N ILE A 538 -4.40 -12.27 -26.21
CA ILE A 538 -4.24 -13.72 -26.46
C ILE A 538 -4.67 -14.05 -27.89
N LEU A 539 -5.82 -13.56 -28.36
CA LEU A 539 -6.29 -13.79 -29.72
C LEU A 539 -5.37 -13.19 -30.79
N VAL A 540 -4.76 -12.03 -30.54
CA VAL A 540 -3.72 -11.44 -31.40
C VAL A 540 -2.45 -12.30 -31.40
N TYR A 541 -1.98 -12.75 -30.23
CA TYR A 541 -0.82 -13.63 -30.12
C TYR A 541 -1.02 -14.96 -30.87
N HIS A 542 -2.14 -15.64 -30.66
CA HIS A 542 -2.45 -16.89 -31.35
C HIS A 542 -2.62 -16.70 -32.87
N ARG A 543 -3.18 -15.57 -33.33
CA ARG A 543 -3.25 -15.25 -34.76
C ARG A 543 -1.85 -15.15 -35.41
N ALA A 544 -0.85 -14.65 -34.68
CA ALA A 544 0.52 -14.52 -35.17
C ALA A 544 1.34 -15.82 -35.07
N TYR A 545 1.22 -16.58 -33.98
CA TYR A 545 2.13 -17.69 -33.66
C TYR A 545 1.51 -19.09 -33.71
N ASN A 546 0.19 -19.24 -33.59
CA ASN A 546 -0.51 -20.53 -33.69
C ASN A 546 -1.92 -20.36 -34.29
N PRO A 547 -2.04 -20.08 -35.61
CA PRO A 547 -3.32 -19.81 -36.25
C PRO A 547 -4.24 -21.03 -36.31
N ARG A 548 -3.72 -22.27 -36.12
CA ARG A 548 -4.54 -23.49 -36.12
C ARG A 548 -5.36 -23.65 -34.84
N GLY A 549 -4.78 -23.36 -33.68
CA GLY A 549 -5.49 -23.40 -32.39
C GLY A 549 -6.39 -22.18 -32.12
N LEU A 550 -6.48 -21.21 -33.03
CA LEU A 550 -7.17 -19.94 -32.79
C LEU A 550 -8.68 -20.09 -32.54
N LEU A 551 -9.33 -21.12 -33.12
CA LEU A 551 -10.76 -21.39 -32.90
C LEU A 551 -11.01 -22.01 -31.52
N GLU A 552 -10.20 -22.99 -31.13
CA GLU A 552 -10.25 -23.65 -29.82
C GLU A 552 -10.00 -22.64 -28.69
N VAL A 553 -8.96 -21.80 -28.84
CA VAL A 553 -8.63 -20.74 -27.88
C VAL A 553 -9.75 -19.71 -27.79
N ARG A 554 -10.41 -19.33 -28.90
CA ARG A 554 -11.58 -18.43 -28.86
C ARG A 554 -12.71 -19.04 -28.03
N GLN A 555 -13.10 -20.28 -28.29
CA GLN A 555 -14.16 -20.97 -27.56
C GLN A 555 -13.83 -21.15 -26.08
N ALA A 556 -12.55 -21.35 -25.74
CA ALA A 556 -12.09 -21.38 -24.35
C ALA A 556 -12.26 -20.01 -23.67
N LEU A 557 -11.83 -18.92 -24.32
CA LEU A 557 -11.92 -17.55 -23.78
C LEU A 557 -13.36 -16.99 -23.69
N GLU A 558 -14.30 -17.55 -24.45
CA GLU A 558 -15.74 -17.24 -24.33
C GLU A 558 -16.33 -17.73 -22.99
N ASN A 559 -15.76 -18.77 -22.38
CA ASN A 559 -16.21 -19.32 -21.08
C ASN A 559 -15.50 -18.70 -19.86
N VAL A 560 -14.48 -17.87 -20.06
CA VAL A 560 -13.70 -17.20 -18.99
C VAL A 560 -14.49 -16.02 -18.43
N ASN A 561 -14.84 -16.04 -17.14
CA ASN A 561 -15.54 -14.93 -16.47
C ASN A 561 -14.66 -14.27 -15.40
N THR A 562 -13.67 -14.98 -14.88
CA THR A 562 -12.71 -14.53 -13.86
C THR A 562 -11.27 -14.59 -14.38
N VAL A 563 -10.32 -14.08 -13.61
CA VAL A 563 -8.88 -14.16 -13.95
C VAL A 563 -8.36 -15.58 -13.66
N GLU A 564 -8.97 -16.23 -12.68
CA GLU A 564 -8.77 -17.61 -12.26
C GLU A 564 -9.14 -18.61 -13.37
N ASP A 565 -10.28 -18.41 -14.05
CA ASP A 565 -10.71 -19.24 -15.21
C ASP A 565 -9.68 -19.21 -16.36
N LEU A 566 -8.92 -18.13 -16.47
CA LEU A 566 -7.92 -17.96 -17.52
C LEU A 566 -6.68 -18.84 -17.28
N LEU A 567 -6.29 -19.09 -16.02
CA LEU A 567 -5.04 -19.80 -15.67
C LEU A 567 -4.95 -21.23 -16.26
N PRO A 568 -5.98 -22.10 -16.21
CA PRO A 568 -5.95 -23.42 -16.85
C PRO A 568 -5.72 -23.34 -18.37
N ILE A 569 -6.41 -22.40 -19.04
CA ILE A 569 -6.29 -22.17 -20.49
C ILE A 569 -4.87 -21.71 -20.82
N MET A 570 -4.31 -20.78 -20.04
CA MET A 570 -2.93 -20.31 -20.20
C MET A 570 -1.92 -21.46 -20.08
N LYS A 571 -2.11 -22.34 -19.08
CA LYS A 571 -1.27 -23.53 -18.85
C LYS A 571 -1.42 -24.61 -19.93
N GLN A 572 -2.56 -24.67 -20.61
CA GLN A 572 -2.80 -25.60 -21.73
C GLN A 572 -2.13 -25.14 -23.04
N PHE A 573 -2.10 -23.83 -23.31
CA PHE A 573 -1.73 -23.31 -24.64
C PHE A 573 -0.36 -22.61 -24.74
N ASN A 574 0.36 -22.40 -23.62
CA ASN A 574 1.65 -21.68 -23.61
C ASN A 574 2.84 -22.57 -23.21
N SER A 575 3.87 -22.64 -24.06
CA SER A 575 5.00 -23.58 -23.90
C SER A 575 6.34 -22.94 -23.47
N LYS A 576 6.36 -21.67 -23.04
CA LYS A 576 7.61 -20.97 -22.63
C LYS A 576 7.61 -20.45 -21.20
N THR A 577 6.48 -20.02 -20.66
CA THR A 577 6.34 -19.59 -19.26
C THR A 577 5.54 -20.63 -18.49
N ARG A 578 6.24 -21.55 -17.83
CA ARG A 578 5.71 -22.81 -17.25
C ARG A 578 4.53 -22.62 -16.29
N ASP A 579 4.44 -21.46 -15.65
CA ASP A 579 3.49 -21.17 -14.57
C ASP A 579 2.66 -19.87 -14.82
N GLY A 580 2.63 -19.34 -16.05
CA GLY A 580 1.86 -18.12 -16.36
C GLY A 580 2.03 -17.50 -17.76
N PHE A 581 1.69 -16.21 -17.88
CA PHE A 581 1.58 -15.43 -19.12
C PHE A 581 1.85 -13.93 -18.88
N THR A 582 2.34 -13.24 -19.92
CA THR A 582 2.71 -11.82 -19.88
C THR A 582 2.32 -11.13 -21.19
N VAL A 583 1.75 -9.93 -21.11
CA VAL A 583 1.26 -9.13 -22.25
C VAL A 583 1.72 -7.68 -22.13
N ASN A 584 2.39 -7.16 -23.14
CA ASN A 584 2.67 -5.73 -23.24
C ASN A 584 1.52 -5.02 -23.96
N SER A 585 1.08 -3.89 -23.41
CA SER A 585 0.32 -2.90 -24.17
C SER A 585 1.24 -2.15 -25.16
N LYS A 586 0.67 -1.69 -26.26
CA LYS A 586 1.35 -0.88 -27.27
C LYS A 586 0.72 0.50 -27.34
N VAL A 587 1.58 1.52 -27.36
CA VAL A 587 1.24 2.93 -27.33
C VAL A 587 1.71 3.54 -28.65
N PRO A 588 0.81 3.92 -29.57
CA PRO A 588 1.22 4.50 -30.85
C PRO A 588 1.94 5.84 -30.64
N SER A 589 2.85 6.19 -31.55
CA SER A 589 3.46 7.53 -31.62
C SER A 589 2.55 8.49 -32.38
N LEU A 590 2.40 9.73 -31.88
CA LEU A 590 1.78 10.83 -32.63
C LEU A 590 2.80 11.60 -33.47
N LYS A 591 4.06 11.61 -33.03
CA LYS A 591 5.17 12.31 -33.69
C LYS A 591 5.74 11.55 -34.90
N ASP A 592 5.86 10.24 -34.80
CA ASP A 592 6.49 9.33 -35.77
C ASP A 592 5.45 8.30 -36.28
N PRO A 593 4.61 8.60 -37.29
CA PRO A 593 3.50 7.74 -37.69
C PRO A 593 3.90 6.31 -38.07
N GLY A 594 3.16 5.32 -37.55
CA GLY A 594 3.44 3.89 -37.74
C GLY A 594 4.44 3.28 -36.76
N LYS A 595 4.97 4.07 -35.82
CA LYS A 595 5.81 3.63 -34.70
C LYS A 595 4.96 3.35 -33.46
N GLU A 596 5.30 2.31 -32.71
CA GLU A 596 4.69 1.97 -31.42
C GLU A 596 5.74 1.85 -30.32
N TYR A 597 5.40 2.29 -29.11
CA TYR A 597 6.18 2.15 -27.89
C TYR A 597 5.56 1.09 -26.97
N ASP A 598 6.35 0.53 -26.05
CA ASP A 598 5.82 -0.30 -24.97
C ASP A 598 5.15 0.55 -23.89
N GLY A 599 3.91 0.21 -23.56
CA GLY A 599 3.12 0.82 -22.48
C GLY A 599 3.37 0.13 -21.14
N PHE A 600 2.30 -0.20 -20.44
CA PHE A 600 2.30 -1.10 -19.28
C PHE A 600 2.35 -2.58 -19.72
N THR A 601 2.89 -3.44 -18.86
CA THR A 601 2.91 -4.90 -19.01
C THR A 601 1.95 -5.54 -18.02
N ILE A 602 1.08 -6.45 -18.47
CA ILE A 602 0.27 -7.31 -17.59
C ILE A 602 1.01 -8.62 -17.38
N THR A 603 1.11 -9.08 -16.14
CA THR A 603 1.58 -10.43 -15.79
C THR A 603 0.51 -11.19 -15.02
N ILE A 604 0.23 -12.42 -15.45
CA ILE A 604 -0.65 -13.37 -14.74
C ILE A 604 0.14 -14.67 -14.55
N THR A 605 0.40 -15.06 -13.30
CA THR A 605 1.01 -16.34 -12.95
C THR A 605 0.22 -17.02 -11.85
N GLY A 606 0.21 -18.35 -11.81
CA GLY A 606 -0.50 -19.11 -10.79
C GLY A 606 0.22 -20.40 -10.44
N ASP A 607 0.42 -20.67 -9.16
CA ASP A 607 1.22 -21.81 -8.69
C ASP A 607 0.47 -23.16 -8.76
N ARG A 608 0.81 -24.10 -7.87
CA ARG A 608 0.15 -25.42 -7.72
C ARG A 608 -0.78 -25.52 -6.51
N VAL A 609 -0.77 -24.52 -5.64
CA VAL A 609 -1.57 -24.43 -4.40
C VAL A 609 -2.83 -23.60 -4.64
N GLY A 610 -2.85 -22.77 -5.69
CA GLY A 610 -3.95 -21.87 -6.06
C GLY A 610 -3.60 -20.39 -5.90
N ASN A 611 -2.38 -20.06 -5.48
CA ASN A 611 -1.95 -18.67 -5.35
C ASN A 611 -1.77 -18.06 -6.74
N MET A 612 -2.39 -16.90 -6.96
CA MET A 612 -2.26 -16.14 -8.20
C MET A 612 -1.50 -14.83 -7.97
N LEU A 613 -0.65 -14.44 -8.92
CA LEU A 613 -0.16 -13.08 -9.08
C LEU A 613 -0.76 -12.52 -10.37
N PHE A 614 -1.59 -11.49 -10.23
CA PHE A 614 -2.09 -10.65 -11.32
C PHE A 614 -1.57 -9.23 -11.07
N SER A 615 -0.64 -8.78 -11.90
CA SER A 615 0.00 -7.47 -11.78
C SER A 615 -0.03 -6.68 -13.09
N VAL A 616 -0.09 -5.35 -12.96
CA VAL A 616 0.23 -4.39 -14.02
C VAL A 616 1.55 -3.72 -13.68
N GLU A 617 2.47 -3.69 -14.63
CA GLU A 617 3.88 -3.37 -14.40
C GLU A 617 4.37 -2.37 -15.43
N THR A 618 4.70 -1.16 -14.98
CA THR A 618 5.28 -0.12 -15.85
C THR A 618 6.77 -0.01 -15.55
N GLN A 619 7.60 -0.50 -16.47
CA GLN A 619 9.06 -0.39 -16.37
C GLN A 619 9.52 0.98 -16.88
N THR A 620 10.33 1.67 -16.08
CA THR A 620 10.95 2.95 -16.43
C THR A 620 12.44 2.74 -16.68
N THR A 621 12.80 2.31 -17.88
CA THR A 621 14.19 2.28 -18.39
C THR A 621 14.57 3.61 -19.02
N GLU A 622 15.87 3.88 -19.14
CA GLU A 622 16.40 5.08 -19.81
C GLU A 622 15.91 5.24 -21.26
N GLU A 623 16.01 4.19 -22.10
CA GLU A 623 15.57 4.24 -23.51
C GLU A 623 14.08 4.61 -23.65
N ARG A 624 13.20 3.86 -22.98
CA ARG A 624 11.75 4.14 -22.93
C ARG A 624 11.46 5.56 -22.42
N THR A 625 12.21 6.03 -21.43
CA THR A 625 12.06 7.40 -20.90
C THR A 625 12.39 8.43 -21.99
N GLN A 626 13.50 8.28 -22.70
CA GLN A 626 13.90 9.17 -23.80
C GLN A 626 12.87 9.17 -24.95
N GLN A 627 12.32 8.00 -25.29
CA GLN A 627 11.26 7.86 -26.31
C GLN A 627 10.01 8.67 -25.94
N TYR A 628 9.45 8.45 -24.73
CA TYR A 628 8.25 9.17 -24.28
C TYR A 628 8.51 10.67 -24.04
N GLN A 629 9.70 11.05 -23.55
CA GLN A 629 10.08 12.47 -23.44
C GLN A 629 10.05 13.17 -24.79
N SER A 630 10.48 12.50 -25.88
CA SER A 630 10.45 13.08 -27.23
C SER A 630 9.04 13.28 -27.79
N GLU A 631 8.07 12.42 -27.46
CA GLU A 631 6.65 12.67 -27.78
C GLU A 631 6.12 13.86 -26.98
N ILE A 632 6.33 13.84 -25.65
CA ILE A 632 5.84 14.85 -24.71
C ILE A 632 6.39 16.24 -25.06
N GLU A 633 7.65 16.35 -25.48
CA GLU A 633 8.25 17.59 -25.95
C GLU A 633 7.66 18.11 -27.27
N SER A 634 7.37 17.22 -28.22
CA SER A 634 6.72 17.61 -29.48
C SER A 634 5.30 18.12 -29.22
N ILE A 635 4.51 17.36 -28.46
CA ILE A 635 3.12 17.71 -28.11
C ILE A 635 3.08 19.01 -27.30
N TYR A 636 4.00 19.20 -26.34
CA TYR A 636 4.07 20.44 -25.55
C TYR A 636 4.47 21.66 -26.38
N LYS A 637 5.37 21.50 -27.37
CA LYS A 637 5.73 22.55 -28.32
C LYS A 637 4.52 22.99 -29.15
N ASP A 638 3.77 22.03 -29.68
CA ASP A 638 2.60 22.31 -30.52
C ASP A 638 1.42 22.87 -29.68
N LEU A 639 1.25 22.38 -28.45
CA LEU A 639 0.33 22.94 -27.45
C LEU A 639 0.69 24.39 -27.11
N THR A 640 1.99 24.71 -26.98
CA THR A 640 2.46 26.08 -26.75
C THR A 640 2.27 26.97 -27.97
N ALA A 641 2.38 26.44 -29.19
CA ALA A 641 2.10 27.18 -30.41
C ALA A 641 0.60 27.48 -30.58
N LYS A 642 -0.27 26.46 -30.45
CA LYS A 642 -1.72 26.64 -30.53
C LYS A 642 -2.30 27.44 -29.37
N GLY A 643 -1.80 27.27 -28.15
CA GLY A 643 -2.20 28.08 -27.00
C GLY A 643 -1.88 29.57 -27.17
N LYS A 644 -0.77 29.91 -27.87
CA LYS A 644 -0.44 31.29 -28.27
C LYS A 644 -1.41 31.84 -29.32
N ALA A 645 -1.81 31.02 -30.30
CA ALA A 645 -2.83 31.40 -31.28
C ALA A 645 -4.19 31.61 -30.61
N LEU A 646 -4.60 30.72 -29.69
CA LEU A 646 -5.85 30.78 -28.93
C LEU A 646 -5.96 32.00 -27.99
N MET A 647 -4.84 32.62 -27.60
CA MET A 647 -4.82 33.90 -26.87
C MET A 647 -4.97 35.14 -27.79
N LEU A 648 -4.97 34.95 -29.11
CA LEU A 648 -5.15 35.98 -30.15
C LEU A 648 -6.39 35.74 -31.02
N SER A 649 -6.88 34.49 -31.05
CA SER A 649 -8.05 33.99 -31.78
C SER A 649 -9.31 34.03 -30.90
N THR A 650 -10.49 34.00 -31.53
CA THR A 650 -11.78 33.79 -30.86
C THR A 650 -12.58 32.63 -31.50
N GLU A 651 -11.95 31.83 -32.35
CA GLU A 651 -12.58 30.71 -33.05
C GLU A 651 -12.61 29.44 -32.17
N LEU A 652 -13.76 28.77 -32.08
CA LEU A 652 -13.92 27.59 -31.22
C LEU A 652 -12.98 26.43 -31.62
N GLY A 653 -12.65 26.29 -32.91
CA GLY A 653 -11.81 25.19 -33.41
C GLY A 653 -10.38 25.20 -32.86
N ASP A 654 -9.84 26.36 -32.48
CA ASP A 654 -8.53 26.43 -31.82
C ASP A 654 -8.57 25.85 -30.39
N ALA A 655 -9.69 26.03 -29.67
CA ALA A 655 -9.84 25.54 -28.30
C ALA A 655 -9.85 24.01 -28.25
N ASP A 656 -10.59 23.36 -29.16
CA ASP A 656 -10.72 21.90 -29.17
C ASP A 656 -9.43 21.24 -29.70
N ALA A 657 -8.69 21.90 -30.59
CA ALA A 657 -7.35 21.48 -30.98
C ALA A 657 -6.33 21.60 -29.82
N VAL A 658 -6.47 22.62 -28.95
CA VAL A 658 -5.69 22.74 -27.72
C VAL A 658 -6.06 21.65 -26.70
N CYS A 659 -7.36 21.36 -26.52
CA CYS A 659 -7.82 20.23 -25.69
C CYS A 659 -7.18 18.91 -26.12
N ASN A 660 -7.29 18.53 -27.40
CA ASN A 660 -6.72 17.27 -27.90
C ASN A 660 -5.20 17.12 -27.62
N LEU A 661 -4.44 18.21 -27.66
CA LEU A 661 -3.01 18.19 -27.31
C LEU A 661 -2.76 18.06 -25.79
N ILE A 662 -3.57 18.69 -24.95
CA ILE A 662 -3.49 18.53 -23.48
C ILE A 662 -3.73 17.05 -23.08
N LEU A 663 -4.70 16.42 -23.72
CA LEU A 663 -5.04 15.02 -23.48
C LEU A 663 -3.94 14.07 -23.96
N SER A 664 -3.43 14.31 -25.17
CA SER A 664 -2.30 13.56 -25.73
C SER A 664 -1.08 13.62 -24.80
N LEU A 665 -0.75 14.82 -24.29
CA LEU A 665 0.36 15.04 -23.37
C LEU A 665 0.24 14.17 -22.11
N VAL A 666 -0.97 14.09 -21.53
CA VAL A 666 -1.22 13.33 -20.31
C VAL A 666 -1.43 11.84 -20.56
N TYR A 667 -1.93 11.43 -21.73
CA TYR A 667 -1.92 10.04 -22.18
C TYR A 667 -0.50 9.47 -22.17
N TYR A 668 0.49 10.18 -22.74
CA TYR A 668 1.90 9.76 -22.65
C TYR A 668 2.46 9.84 -21.23
N PHE A 669 2.11 10.86 -20.44
CA PHE A 669 2.58 10.96 -19.05
C PHE A 669 2.07 9.80 -18.17
N CYS A 670 0.78 9.46 -18.27
CA CYS A 670 0.16 8.34 -17.55
C CYS A 670 0.74 7.00 -18.00
N ASN A 671 0.96 6.78 -19.30
CA ASN A 671 1.60 5.55 -19.78
C ASN A 671 3.08 5.46 -19.38
N LEU A 672 3.83 6.57 -19.34
CA LEU A 672 5.21 6.60 -18.88
C LEU A 672 5.32 6.27 -17.38
N MET A 673 4.42 6.80 -16.55
CA MET A 673 4.47 6.80 -15.07
C MET A 673 5.80 7.33 -14.49
N PRO A 674 6.23 8.57 -14.80
CA PRO A 674 7.58 9.06 -14.51
C PRO A 674 7.88 9.36 -13.03
N LEU A 675 6.91 9.22 -12.12
CA LEU A 675 7.09 9.42 -10.68
C LEU A 675 6.97 8.09 -9.91
N SER A 676 7.73 7.97 -8.81
CA SER A 676 7.68 6.83 -7.89
C SER A 676 6.33 6.65 -7.17
N ARG A 677 5.60 7.75 -6.95
CA ARG A 677 4.24 7.80 -6.38
C ARG A 677 3.49 8.99 -6.99
N GLY A 678 2.16 8.93 -7.01
CA GLY A 678 1.30 10.09 -7.29
C GLY A 678 1.20 10.55 -8.76
N SER A 679 1.74 9.81 -9.74
CA SER A 679 1.72 10.17 -11.16
C SER A 679 0.34 10.60 -11.68
N SER A 680 -0.74 9.90 -11.32
CA SER A 680 -2.09 10.18 -11.82
C SER A 680 -2.73 11.45 -11.26
N VAL A 681 -2.62 11.70 -9.95
CA VAL A 681 -3.18 12.93 -9.36
C VAL A 681 -2.41 14.18 -9.81
N VAL A 682 -1.09 14.06 -9.99
CA VAL A 682 -0.25 15.09 -10.61
C VAL A 682 -0.69 15.34 -12.04
N ALA A 683 -0.89 14.29 -12.84
CA ALA A 683 -1.33 14.41 -14.22
C ALA A 683 -2.74 15.03 -14.36
N TYR A 684 -3.71 14.62 -13.53
CA TYR A 684 -5.06 15.16 -13.55
C TYR A 684 -5.08 16.66 -13.21
N SER A 685 -4.29 17.08 -12.22
CA SER A 685 -4.13 18.50 -11.86
C SER A 685 -3.56 19.33 -13.01
N VAL A 686 -2.65 18.73 -13.80
CA VAL A 686 -2.07 19.37 -15.00
C VAL A 686 -3.08 19.42 -16.16
N VAL A 687 -3.89 18.37 -16.40
CA VAL A 687 -5.02 18.45 -17.35
C VAL A 687 -5.98 19.56 -16.94
N MET A 688 -6.42 19.55 -15.69
CA MET A 688 -7.39 20.48 -15.13
C MET A 688 -6.90 21.93 -15.27
N GLY A 689 -5.64 22.20 -14.89
CA GLY A 689 -5.02 23.52 -15.03
C GLY A 689 -4.83 23.94 -16.49
N ALA A 690 -4.47 23.02 -17.38
CA ALA A 690 -4.28 23.29 -18.80
C ALA A 690 -5.59 23.58 -19.54
N LEU A 691 -6.65 22.83 -19.24
CA LEU A 691 -8.01 23.12 -19.68
C LEU A 691 -8.42 24.51 -19.16
N MET A 692 -8.17 24.81 -17.88
CA MET A 692 -8.43 26.14 -17.30
C MET A 692 -7.58 27.26 -17.91
N ALA A 693 -6.43 26.96 -18.54
CA ALA A 693 -5.70 27.92 -19.37
C ALA A 693 -6.34 28.13 -20.76
N SER A 694 -6.91 27.09 -21.38
CA SER A 694 -7.46 27.11 -22.75
C SER A 694 -8.75 27.92 -22.95
N GLY A 695 -9.58 28.05 -21.91
CA GLY A 695 -10.99 28.45 -22.09
C GLY A 695 -11.97 27.43 -21.52
N LYS A 696 -11.50 26.50 -20.68
CA LYS A 696 -12.27 25.38 -20.15
C LYS A 696 -12.35 25.43 -18.60
N GLU A 697 -13.33 24.80 -17.96
CA GLU A 697 -13.64 24.81 -16.49
C GLU A 697 -14.13 23.42 -16.16
N VAL A 698 -13.69 22.89 -15.03
CA VAL A 698 -14.11 21.56 -14.61
C VAL A 698 -15.20 21.71 -13.56
N ILE A 699 -16.44 21.49 -13.99
CA ILE A 699 -17.65 21.44 -13.15
C ILE A 699 -18.01 20.00 -12.73
N GLY A 700 -17.45 19.00 -13.42
CA GLY A 700 -17.70 17.59 -13.17
C GLY A 700 -16.71 16.99 -12.15
N ARG A 701 -17.20 16.05 -11.34
CA ARG A 701 -16.34 15.12 -10.59
C ARG A 701 -15.90 13.98 -11.50
N ILE A 702 -14.85 13.26 -11.11
CA ILE A 702 -14.50 11.97 -11.74
C ILE A 702 -15.71 11.02 -11.62
N PRO A 703 -16.19 10.39 -12.71
CA PRO A 703 -17.38 9.56 -12.67
C PRO A 703 -17.25 8.35 -11.73
N LYS A 704 -18.38 7.89 -11.18
CA LYS A 704 -18.43 6.73 -10.28
C LYS A 704 -17.84 5.49 -10.95
N GLY A 705 -16.97 4.77 -10.24
CA GLY A 705 -16.29 3.58 -10.76
C GLY A 705 -15.05 3.86 -11.60
N LYS A 706 -14.61 5.13 -11.76
CA LYS A 706 -13.52 5.51 -12.67
C LYS A 706 -12.25 6.00 -11.96
N LEU A 707 -11.09 5.58 -12.49
CA LEU A 707 -9.75 6.01 -12.09
C LEU A 707 -9.01 6.61 -13.29
N VAL A 708 -8.37 7.76 -13.13
CA VAL A 708 -7.86 8.57 -14.25
C VAL A 708 -6.68 7.91 -14.96
N ASP A 709 -5.81 7.22 -14.22
CA ASP A 709 -4.73 6.42 -14.79
C ASP A 709 -5.27 5.23 -15.59
N PHE A 710 -6.20 4.45 -15.02
CA PHE A 710 -6.77 3.30 -15.72
C PHE A 710 -7.65 3.70 -16.91
N GLU A 711 -8.40 4.80 -16.86
CA GLU A 711 -9.07 5.37 -18.03
C GLU A 711 -8.06 5.85 -19.09
N ALA A 712 -6.99 6.55 -18.71
CA ALA A 712 -5.95 6.97 -19.67
C ALA A 712 -5.21 5.77 -20.29
N MET A 713 -5.13 4.64 -19.59
CA MET A 713 -4.61 3.37 -20.12
C MET A 713 -5.63 2.58 -20.98
N THR A 714 -6.90 3.01 -21.06
CA THR A 714 -7.98 2.24 -21.74
C THR A 714 -8.94 3.06 -22.63
N THR A 715 -8.81 4.40 -22.74
CA THR A 715 -9.77 5.28 -23.44
C THR A 715 -9.09 6.35 -24.31
N HIS A 716 -9.85 7.26 -24.96
CA HIS A 716 -9.35 8.11 -26.05
C HIS A 716 -9.62 9.65 -26.01
N SER A 717 -10.64 10.24 -25.33
CA SER A 717 -10.85 11.74 -25.32
C SER A 717 -11.95 12.33 -24.36
N PRO A 718 -11.72 13.45 -23.61
CA PRO A 718 -12.73 14.30 -22.88
C PRO A 718 -12.62 15.89 -23.05
N ASP A 719 -13.46 16.74 -22.39
CA ASP A 719 -13.73 18.19 -22.77
C ASP A 719 -14.32 19.19 -21.65
N ILE A 720 -14.69 20.48 -21.97
CA ILE A 720 -15.57 21.56 -21.28
C ILE A 720 -14.98 22.51 -20.14
N ALA A 721 -15.48 23.73 -19.71
CA ALA A 721 -15.75 25.13 -20.27
C ALA A 721 -15.68 26.37 -19.21
N ARG A 722 -14.78 27.41 -19.31
CA ARG A 722 -14.05 28.37 -18.32
C ARG A 722 -14.64 29.23 -17.12
N HIS A 723 -13.81 29.45 -16.04
CA HIS A 723 -13.79 30.54 -14.96
C HIS A 723 -12.36 31.13 -14.57
N SER A 724 -12.20 32.10 -13.61
CA SER A 724 -10.93 32.89 -13.31
C SER A 724 -10.67 33.35 -11.83
N LEU A 725 -9.39 33.49 -11.37
CA LEU A 725 -8.93 33.67 -9.95
C LEU A 725 -7.50 34.34 -9.76
N PRO A 726 -7.11 34.82 -8.55
CA PRO A 726 -5.82 35.48 -8.26
C PRO A 726 -4.59 34.56 -8.14
N SER A 727 -3.37 35.13 -8.20
CA SER A 727 -2.09 34.43 -8.47
C SER A 727 -1.53 33.56 -7.31
N VAL A 728 -1.67 32.23 -7.39
CA VAL A 728 -1.21 31.24 -6.38
C VAL A 728 0.25 31.43 -5.98
N ALA A 729 1.18 31.37 -6.94
CA ALA A 729 2.62 31.52 -6.70
C ALA A 729 3.06 32.92 -6.18
N GLY A 730 2.15 33.90 -6.21
CA GLY A 730 2.36 35.22 -5.62
C GLY A 730 1.76 35.34 -4.21
N THR A 731 0.70 34.59 -3.94
CA THR A 731 0.07 34.49 -2.61
C THR A 731 0.85 33.57 -1.67
N PHE A 732 1.43 32.48 -2.18
CA PHE A 732 2.17 31.48 -1.40
C PHE A 732 3.61 31.29 -1.93
N PRO A 733 4.49 32.32 -1.81
CA PRO A 733 5.80 32.34 -2.46
C PRO A 733 6.88 31.47 -1.80
N THR A 734 6.68 30.99 -0.57
CA THR A 734 7.65 30.17 0.20
C THR A 734 7.05 28.86 0.71
N THR A 735 7.91 27.87 0.97
CA THR A 735 7.51 26.56 1.53
C THR A 735 6.72 26.70 2.82
N ARG A 736 7.04 27.69 3.68
CA ARG A 736 6.23 28.07 4.85
C ARG A 736 4.80 28.40 4.45
N THR A 737 4.59 29.36 3.54
CA THR A 737 3.26 29.80 3.14
C THR A 737 2.43 28.70 2.45
N MET A 738 3.07 27.75 1.77
CA MET A 738 2.42 26.53 1.27
C MET A 738 1.94 25.63 2.43
N ILE A 739 2.77 25.39 3.44
CA ILE A 739 2.40 24.57 4.60
C ILE A 739 1.29 25.25 5.43
N GLU A 740 1.34 26.56 5.61
CA GLU A 740 0.31 27.36 6.29
C GLU A 740 -1.06 27.15 5.65
N VAL A 741 -1.20 27.44 4.35
CA VAL A 741 -2.49 27.32 3.66
C VAL A 741 -3.01 25.89 3.59
N LEU A 742 -2.13 24.88 3.55
CA LEU A 742 -2.51 23.47 3.62
C LEU A 742 -3.06 23.03 4.98
N ASN A 743 -2.87 23.83 6.02
CA ASN A 743 -3.25 23.49 7.40
C ASN A 743 -4.38 24.36 7.96
N THR A 744 -4.81 25.41 7.25
CA THR A 744 -6.00 26.23 7.58
C THR A 744 -7.30 25.42 7.53
N ASP A 745 -8.22 25.60 8.48
CA ASP A 745 -9.58 25.07 8.35
C ASP A 745 -10.49 26.07 7.62
N SER A 746 -10.96 25.66 6.44
CA SER A 746 -11.87 26.43 5.59
C SER A 746 -13.30 25.84 5.58
N THR A 747 -13.53 24.72 6.26
CA THR A 747 -14.68 23.83 5.98
C THR A 747 -16.02 24.33 6.50
N SER A 748 -16.00 25.30 7.42
CA SER A 748 -17.16 26.12 7.82
C SER A 748 -17.40 27.35 6.94
N HIS A 749 -16.39 27.79 6.18
CA HIS A 749 -16.37 29.09 5.50
C HIS A 749 -16.59 28.99 4.00
N CYS A 750 -16.12 27.92 3.36
CA CYS A 750 -16.30 27.72 1.93
C CYS A 750 -17.70 27.15 1.63
N PRO A 751 -18.51 27.78 0.77
CA PRO A 751 -19.85 27.30 0.46
C PRO A 751 -19.78 25.97 -0.28
N LYS A 752 -20.44 24.94 0.25
CA LYS A 752 -20.66 23.67 -0.43
C LYS A 752 -21.58 23.89 -1.64
N LYS A 753 -21.02 24.22 -2.80
CA LYS A 753 -21.74 24.06 -4.08
C LYS A 753 -22.14 22.58 -4.18
N SER A 754 -23.45 22.34 -4.27
CA SER A 754 -24.07 21.03 -4.54
C SER A 754 -23.74 20.53 -5.94
#